data_AF-A0AB33V815-F1
#
_entry.id   AF-A0AB33V815-F1
#
_cell.length_a   1.000
_cell.length_b   1.000
_cell.length_c   1.000
_cell.angle_alpha   90.00
_cell.angle_beta   90.00
_cell.angle_gamma   90.00
#
_symmetry.space_group_name_H-M   'P 1'
#
loop_
_entity.id
_entity.type
_entity.pdbx_description
1 polymer ?
#
loop_
_entity_poly.entity_id
_entity_poly.type
_entity_poly.pdbx_seq_one_letter_code
_entity_poly.pdbx_strand_id
1 'polypeptide(L)'
;MTDEFPRAESADVALLLEGTFPYVSGGVSSWVNQMIRAFPDIRFALVFIGSRREDYGKPAYALPDNVVHVECHYLYDFPAPPLVQASGGDTQAFERSRRLHDALRNPASHGETAELIRASIADLRDDGPLAEEQFLYSHRAWEMMTDSYRSYCTDPSFTDYFWTVRIMHKPLWMLVRIAENLIPVKVFHTISTGYAGFLGALLRYRWGRPLLVSEHGIYTKERKIDLFQSQWIRDNRSIFEKDISQISYFRDLWVRFFETIGRVCYDAAEDIISLYEGNRLRQVIDGAPAQKTRNIPNGINLPRLAALRDKRAATVPHVMCLIGRVVPIKDVKTFIRAMLTITREMPDAEGWIAGPEDEDPDYAQECHSLAESLGLGERIKFLGFQKIDDVLPKVGVLVLSSISEALPLVVLEGFAAGVPSVTTDVGSCRQLLFGLDGEDAALGAAGAVVRIADPAALAAEVLNLLRDESRWYAAQATGIARVERYYTQEMMVGSYRELYERLRAQPDMPTEHGAPRRRRGVPASAGSALMAGIGFELRKMLRRDSLLGLLRAYTYAGIISSGPWILSIVGILLIGILSLPFVIPGVLITQFQVSVTYMIAVSLIVTGPLQLALTRFTSDRLFEKRADLVLPNYHSVSFVITLGAAWLGSIVVLFVFPQQSAVYRVLMLAGFVVMCNIWIAVIFLSGMKQYKAIVWTFLVGYTMTVLLALLFNRLGLEGLLLGFVMGQLCLLIGTVALIYRNFTGRRFVSFEVFNPRYAYPSLMLIGLFYNLGIWLDKFMFWYAPGTGQQVIGPLNASVIYDIPVFLAYLGIIPGMAVFLVRIETDFVEYYDAFYNAVRGGASLEHIEDMRNTMVQTIRAGLYEIVKVQAMAALLLFALGTALLRVLHISELYLPLLYVDTLAASLQVVFLGVLNIFFYLDRRTVVLALTGAFVVLNGVLTWITLQLGPAWYGYGFAVSLLLVVMASLAILDRKLDRLEYETFMLQ
;
A
#
# COMPACT_ATOMS: atom_id res chain seq x y z
N MET A 1 10.43 25.72 3.94
CA MET A 1 10.55 26.85 4.88
C MET A 1 10.01 26.36 6.21
N THR A 2 10.86 26.16 7.19
CA THR A 2 10.46 25.80 8.56
C THR A 2 10.13 27.11 9.27
N ASP A 3 8.84 27.42 9.44
CA ASP A 3 8.43 28.50 10.32
C ASP A 3 8.95 28.17 11.72
N GLU A 4 9.88 28.98 12.22
CA GLU A 4 10.58 28.76 13.48
C GLU A 4 9.64 29.17 14.62
N PHE A 5 8.72 28.27 14.94
CA PHE A 5 7.79 28.44 16.04
C PHE A 5 8.51 28.51 17.39
N PRO A 6 7.96 29.25 18.38
CA PRO A 6 8.57 29.35 19.70
C PRO A 6 8.64 27.98 20.39
N ARG A 7 9.69 27.77 21.17
CA ARG A 7 9.94 26.55 21.96
C ARG A 7 10.33 26.92 23.39
N ALA A 8 9.53 26.49 24.35
CA ALA A 8 9.82 26.62 25.79
C ALA A 8 9.99 25.24 26.46
N GLU A 9 10.62 25.21 27.64
CA GLU A 9 10.79 24.01 28.47
C GLU A 9 9.55 23.65 29.30
N SER A 10 8.65 24.61 29.53
CA SER A 10 7.39 24.41 30.27
C SER A 10 6.37 25.49 29.92
N ALA A 11 5.08 25.22 30.19
CA ALA A 11 3.99 26.19 30.04
C ALA A 11 2.93 26.01 31.14
N ASP A 12 2.03 26.99 31.30
CA ASP A 12 0.94 26.89 32.27
C ASP A 12 -0.25 26.12 31.69
N VAL A 13 -0.64 26.41 30.45
CA VAL A 13 -1.77 25.78 29.77
C VAL A 13 -1.34 25.27 28.39
N ALA A 14 -1.61 24.01 28.08
CA ALA A 14 -1.49 23.47 26.72
C ALA A 14 -2.86 23.46 26.04
N LEU A 15 -3.00 24.22 24.95
CA LEU A 15 -4.15 24.17 24.07
C LEU A 15 -3.94 23.07 23.02
N LEU A 16 -4.83 22.09 23.03
CA LEU A 16 -4.85 20.97 22.08
C LEU A 16 -5.86 21.30 20.98
N LEU A 17 -5.35 21.54 19.76
CA LEU A 17 -6.09 22.18 18.68
C LEU A 17 -6.12 21.28 17.45
N GLU A 18 -7.28 20.73 17.13
CA GLU A 18 -7.49 19.94 15.91
C GLU A 18 -8.05 20.82 14.81
N GLY A 19 -7.40 20.86 13.64
CA GLY A 19 -7.93 21.50 12.42
C GLY A 19 -8.37 22.96 12.55
N THR A 20 -7.83 23.73 13.50
CA THR A 20 -8.29 25.09 13.84
C THR A 20 -7.11 26.08 13.89
N PHE A 21 -6.87 26.74 15.01
CA PHE A 21 -5.82 27.74 15.18
C PHE A 21 -4.42 27.08 15.17
N PRO A 22 -3.39 27.67 14.53
CA PRO A 22 -3.36 29.00 13.93
C PRO A 22 -3.63 29.04 12.42
N TYR A 23 -3.91 27.91 11.76
CA TYR A 23 -3.96 27.83 10.30
C TYR A 23 -5.33 28.11 9.68
N VAL A 24 -6.41 27.73 10.35
CA VAL A 24 -7.77 27.83 9.80
C VAL A 24 -8.47 29.06 10.38
N SER A 25 -9.04 29.91 9.52
CA SER A 25 -9.91 31.01 9.93
C SER A 25 -11.32 30.52 10.26
N GLY A 26 -11.91 30.98 11.37
CA GLY A 26 -13.28 30.62 11.73
C GLY A 26 -13.65 31.06 13.15
N GLY A 27 -14.90 30.80 13.55
CA GLY A 27 -15.41 31.21 14.86
C GLY A 27 -14.62 30.61 16.02
N VAL A 28 -14.28 29.32 15.93
CA VAL A 28 -13.48 28.62 16.95
C VAL A 28 -12.05 29.15 17.01
N SER A 29 -11.36 29.34 15.88
CA SER A 29 -10.01 29.91 15.88
C SER A 29 -9.98 31.35 16.39
N SER A 30 -11.02 32.14 16.09
CA SER A 30 -11.17 33.49 16.63
C SER A 30 -11.32 33.47 18.15
N TRP A 31 -12.14 32.55 18.67
CA TRP A 31 -12.30 32.36 20.11
C TRP A 31 -10.99 31.94 20.78
N VAL A 32 -10.24 30.99 20.20
CA VAL A 32 -8.92 30.58 20.73
C VAL A 32 -7.96 31.77 20.80
N ASN A 33 -7.88 32.58 19.73
CA ASN A 33 -7.06 33.80 19.71
C ASN A 33 -7.52 34.83 20.76
N GLN A 34 -8.83 35.00 20.95
CA GLN A 34 -9.39 35.89 21.97
C GLN A 34 -9.02 35.41 23.38
N MET A 35 -9.14 34.10 23.64
CA MET A 35 -8.79 33.49 24.91
C MET A 35 -7.31 33.69 25.24
N ILE A 36 -6.39 33.38 24.31
CA ILE A 36 -4.95 33.57 24.55
C ILE A 36 -4.63 35.02 24.92
N ARG A 37 -5.25 35.99 24.21
CA ARG A 37 -5.03 37.43 24.43
C ARG A 37 -5.64 37.96 25.73
N ALA A 38 -6.70 37.33 26.24
CA ALA A 38 -7.35 37.71 27.49
C ALA A 38 -6.53 37.35 28.74
N PHE A 39 -5.52 36.48 28.61
CA PHE A 39 -4.67 36.01 29.71
C PHE A 39 -3.18 36.26 29.42
N PRO A 40 -2.73 37.53 29.35
CA PRO A 40 -1.32 37.84 29.09
C PRO A 40 -0.37 37.33 30.18
N ASP A 41 -0.90 37.05 31.37
CA ASP A 41 -0.22 36.48 32.54
C ASP A 41 -0.04 34.95 32.48
N ILE A 42 -0.70 34.26 31.54
CA ILE A 42 -0.64 32.80 31.38
C ILE A 42 0.23 32.44 30.19
N ARG A 43 1.20 31.55 30.40
CA ARG A 43 2.04 31.01 29.32
C ARG A 43 1.35 29.85 28.62
N PHE A 44 1.06 30.00 27.33
CA PHE A 44 0.39 28.99 26.50
C PHE A 44 1.37 28.16 25.68
N ALA A 45 1.15 26.85 25.66
CA ALA A 45 1.68 25.92 24.66
C ALA A 45 0.56 25.53 23.69
N LEU A 46 0.85 25.46 22.40
CA LEU A 46 -0.10 25.04 21.37
C LEU A 46 0.34 23.71 20.77
N VAL A 47 -0.56 22.74 20.75
CA VAL A 47 -0.37 21.48 20.05
C VAL A 47 -1.39 21.42 18.93
N PHE A 48 -0.94 21.70 17.71
CA PHE A 48 -1.76 21.63 16.51
C PHE A 48 -1.75 20.22 15.93
N ILE A 49 -2.94 19.68 15.66
CA ILE A 49 -3.17 18.38 15.03
C ILE A 49 -3.89 18.62 13.70
N GLY A 50 -3.24 18.28 12.59
CA GLY A 50 -3.78 18.40 11.24
C GLY A 50 -3.85 17.06 10.50
N SER A 51 -4.52 17.04 9.34
CA SER A 51 -4.57 15.89 8.44
C SER A 51 -3.22 15.64 7.76
N ARG A 52 -2.86 16.46 6.79
CA ARG A 52 -1.58 16.43 6.06
C ARG A 52 -0.98 17.82 6.03
N ARG A 53 0.34 17.89 5.95
CA ARG A 53 1.05 19.17 5.91
C ARG A 53 0.66 20.05 4.72
N GLU A 54 0.39 19.42 3.57
CA GLU A 54 0.01 20.08 2.33
C GLU A 54 -1.37 20.75 2.37
N ASP A 55 -2.25 20.31 3.29
CA ASP A 55 -3.60 20.86 3.45
C ASP A 55 -3.60 22.24 4.14
N TYR A 56 -2.47 22.64 4.75
CA TYR A 56 -2.35 23.86 5.52
C TYR A 56 -1.34 24.83 4.91
N GLY A 57 -1.81 26.05 4.67
CA GLY A 57 -0.97 27.16 4.19
C GLY A 57 -0.22 27.86 5.32
N LYS A 58 -0.01 29.17 5.16
CA LYS A 58 0.60 30.00 6.23
C LYS A 58 -0.38 30.18 7.40
N PRO A 59 0.10 30.38 8.63
CA PRO A 59 -0.75 30.73 9.77
C PRO A 59 -1.65 31.94 9.44
N ALA A 60 -2.96 31.80 9.66
CA ALA A 60 -3.95 32.85 9.44
C ALA A 60 -3.95 33.92 10.55
N TYR A 61 -3.33 33.61 11.69
CA TYR A 61 -3.27 34.50 12.86
C TYR A 61 -1.83 34.73 13.31
N ALA A 62 -1.52 35.96 13.72
CA ALA A 62 -0.27 36.28 14.39
C ALA A 62 -0.27 35.74 15.82
N LEU A 63 0.78 35.01 16.20
CA LEU A 63 0.93 34.42 17.53
C LEU A 63 1.19 35.52 18.58
N PRO A 64 0.40 35.59 19.68
CA PRO A 64 0.66 36.46 20.82
C PRO A 64 1.95 36.09 21.59
N ASP A 65 2.58 37.07 22.25
CA ASP A 65 3.86 36.89 22.98
C ASP A 65 3.78 35.87 24.13
N ASN A 66 2.60 35.66 24.70
CA ASN A 66 2.36 34.67 25.74
C ASN A 66 2.19 33.23 25.20
N VAL A 67 2.27 33.03 23.87
CA VAL A 67 2.44 31.71 23.25
C VAL A 67 3.91 31.35 23.23
N VAL A 68 4.33 30.52 24.19
CA VAL A 68 5.75 30.22 24.43
C VAL A 68 6.22 28.93 23.76
N HIS A 69 5.30 28.09 23.29
CA HIS A 69 5.63 26.82 22.66
C HIS A 69 4.58 26.45 21.60
N VAL A 70 4.98 26.04 20.39
CA VAL A 70 4.07 25.48 19.38
C VAL A 70 4.64 24.21 18.77
N GLU A 71 3.81 23.16 18.72
CA GLU A 71 4.06 21.93 17.96
C GLU A 71 2.98 21.74 16.90
N CYS A 72 3.37 21.24 15.73
CA CYS A 72 2.46 20.89 14.65
C CYS A 72 2.68 19.44 14.26
N HIS A 73 1.64 18.63 14.40
CA HIS A 73 1.64 17.21 14.11
C HIS A 73 0.57 16.88 13.07
N TYR A 74 0.89 15.98 12.14
CA TYR A 74 0.01 15.63 11.03
C TYR A 74 -0.29 14.13 11.07
N LEU A 75 -1.57 13.78 11.18
CA LEU A 75 -2.02 12.40 11.42
C LEU A 75 -1.72 11.45 10.26
N TYR A 76 -1.55 11.97 9.05
CA TYR A 76 -1.30 11.19 7.84
C TYR A 76 0.09 11.41 7.21
N ASP A 77 1.00 12.08 7.92
CA ASP A 77 2.40 12.25 7.51
C ASP A 77 3.24 11.08 8.03
N PHE A 78 3.34 10.01 7.21
CA PHE A 78 3.96 8.76 7.63
C PHE A 78 5.35 8.60 7.01
N PRO A 79 6.38 8.24 7.81
CA PRO A 79 7.66 7.84 7.26
C PRO A 79 7.48 6.58 6.39
N ALA A 80 8.40 6.39 5.43
CA ALA A 80 8.40 5.18 4.60
C ALA A 80 8.49 3.92 5.51
N PRO A 81 7.69 2.87 5.25
CA PRO A 81 7.70 1.68 6.07
C PRO A 81 9.10 1.05 6.11
N PRO A 82 9.57 0.59 7.29
CA PRO A 82 10.85 -0.10 7.41
C PRO A 82 10.83 -1.44 6.67
N LEU A 83 12.01 -2.09 6.53
CA LEU A 83 12.08 -3.48 6.08
C LEU A 83 11.29 -4.36 7.05
N VAL A 84 10.17 -4.89 6.58
CA VAL A 84 9.17 -5.57 7.41
C VAL A 84 9.68 -6.95 7.82
N GLN A 85 9.66 -7.24 9.13
CA GLN A 85 9.85 -8.59 9.66
C GLN A 85 8.56 -9.07 10.31
N ALA A 86 8.17 -10.30 9.99
CA ALA A 86 7.06 -10.96 10.66
C ALA A 86 7.36 -11.11 12.16
N SER A 87 6.41 -10.73 13.01
CA SER A 87 6.50 -10.93 14.46
C SER A 87 5.37 -11.83 14.96
N GLY A 88 5.60 -12.50 16.10
CA GLY A 88 4.57 -13.31 16.75
C GLY A 88 3.45 -12.46 17.34
N GLY A 89 3.79 -11.30 17.93
CA GLY A 89 2.86 -10.48 18.73
C GLY A 89 2.63 -11.04 20.14
N ASP A 90 2.28 -10.17 21.09
CA ASP A 90 1.98 -10.55 22.47
C ASP A 90 0.54 -11.07 22.60
N THR A 91 0.37 -12.32 23.04
CA THR A 91 -0.96 -12.95 23.08
C THR A 91 -1.89 -12.30 24.11
N GLN A 92 -1.37 -11.84 25.25
CA GLN A 92 -2.21 -11.25 26.30
C GLN A 92 -2.66 -9.84 25.93
N ALA A 93 -1.79 -9.05 25.30
CA ALA A 93 -2.11 -7.69 24.90
C ALA A 93 -3.15 -7.66 23.76
N PHE A 94 -3.02 -8.53 22.75
CA PHE A 94 -4.04 -8.63 21.68
C PHE A 94 -5.38 -9.15 22.20
N GLU A 95 -5.39 -10.04 23.21
CA GLU A 95 -6.63 -10.47 23.87
C GLU A 95 -7.28 -9.33 24.67
N ARG A 96 -6.49 -8.48 25.35
CA ARG A 96 -7.00 -7.24 25.97
C ARG A 96 -7.59 -6.30 24.92
N SER A 97 -6.90 -6.09 23.80
CA SER A 97 -7.41 -5.28 22.69
C SER A 97 -8.74 -5.84 22.17
N ARG A 98 -8.85 -7.16 21.99
CA ARG A 98 -10.09 -7.81 21.55
C ARG A 98 -11.24 -7.56 22.53
N ARG A 99 -11.00 -7.74 23.83
CA ARG A 99 -11.99 -7.44 24.89
C ARG A 99 -12.42 -5.98 24.88
N LEU A 100 -11.47 -5.07 24.67
CA LEU A 100 -11.77 -3.65 24.50
C LEU A 100 -12.70 -3.44 23.29
N HIS A 101 -12.35 -3.95 22.11
CA HIS A 101 -13.20 -3.83 20.94
C HIS A 101 -14.60 -4.45 21.14
N ASP A 102 -14.70 -5.59 21.83
CA ASP A 102 -15.99 -6.22 22.16
C ASP A 102 -16.81 -5.37 23.14
N ALA A 103 -16.18 -4.81 24.18
CA ALA A 103 -16.83 -3.89 25.11
C ALA A 103 -17.33 -2.61 24.41
N LEU A 104 -16.55 -2.08 23.46
CA LEU A 104 -16.94 -0.91 22.65
C LEU A 104 -18.12 -1.18 21.71
N ARG A 105 -18.38 -2.43 21.34
CA ARG A 105 -19.58 -2.81 20.57
C ARG A 105 -20.83 -2.90 21.45
N ASN A 106 -20.68 -3.04 22.77
CA ASN A 106 -21.79 -3.22 23.70
C ASN A 106 -21.96 -1.99 24.63
N PRO A 107 -22.99 -1.14 24.39
CA PRO A 107 -23.30 -0.02 25.27
C PRO A 107 -23.66 -0.43 26.71
N ALA A 108 -23.79 -1.71 27.07
CA ALA A 108 -24.00 -2.10 28.47
C ALA A 108 -22.70 -2.19 29.31
N SER A 109 -21.52 -2.19 28.67
CA SER A 109 -20.22 -2.49 29.30
C SER A 109 -19.42 -1.25 29.75
N HIS A 110 -20.11 -0.15 30.10
CA HIS A 110 -19.49 1.16 30.34
C HIS A 110 -18.36 1.15 31.39
N GLY A 111 -18.54 0.47 32.53
CA GLY A 111 -17.57 0.47 33.63
C GLY A 111 -16.25 -0.26 33.30
N GLU A 112 -16.34 -1.40 32.62
CA GLU A 112 -15.18 -2.22 32.22
C GLU A 112 -14.36 -1.54 31.11
N THR A 113 -15.04 -0.77 30.25
CA THR A 113 -14.44 -0.11 29.08
C THR A 113 -13.35 0.88 29.48
N ALA A 114 -13.57 1.72 30.50
CA ALA A 114 -12.61 2.75 30.91
C ALA A 114 -11.29 2.15 31.45
N GLU A 115 -11.38 1.06 32.22
CA GLU A 115 -10.19 0.34 32.71
C GLU A 115 -9.42 -0.33 31.57
N LEU A 116 -10.12 -0.98 30.64
CA LEU A 116 -9.51 -1.60 29.47
C LEU A 116 -8.82 -0.57 28.56
N ILE A 117 -9.41 0.62 28.39
CA ILE A 117 -8.79 1.71 27.61
C ILE A 117 -7.51 2.18 28.29
N ARG A 118 -7.53 2.41 29.60
CA ARG A 118 -6.33 2.82 30.36
C ARG A 118 -5.21 1.78 30.22
N ALA A 119 -5.53 0.49 30.36
CA ALA A 119 -4.56 -0.58 30.19
C ALA A 119 -4.01 -0.64 28.75
N SER A 120 -4.88 -0.49 27.75
CA SER A 120 -4.50 -0.56 26.33
C SER A 120 -3.63 0.63 25.90
N ILE A 121 -3.79 1.80 26.52
CA ILE A 121 -2.93 2.97 26.24
C ILE A 121 -1.47 2.69 26.57
N ALA A 122 -1.20 1.99 27.68
CA ALA A 122 0.16 1.61 28.04
C ALA A 122 0.77 0.63 27.04
N ASP A 123 -0.06 -0.23 26.45
CA ASP A 123 0.37 -1.23 25.46
C ASP A 123 0.74 -0.59 24.10
N LEU A 124 0.15 0.56 23.75
CA LEU A 124 0.36 1.27 22.47
C LEU A 124 1.68 2.05 22.36
N ARG A 125 2.53 2.03 23.38
CA ARG A 125 3.83 2.70 23.35
C ARG A 125 4.75 2.07 22.30
N ASP A 126 5.75 2.81 21.82
CA ASP A 126 6.70 2.31 20.81
C ASP A 126 7.48 1.06 21.31
N ASP A 127 7.68 0.92 22.62
CA ASP A 127 8.28 -0.24 23.29
C ASP A 127 7.24 -1.23 23.86
N GLY A 128 5.95 -0.97 23.65
CA GLY A 128 4.84 -1.73 24.20
C GLY A 128 4.45 -2.96 23.37
N PRO A 129 3.69 -3.90 23.96
CA PRO A 129 3.23 -5.11 23.27
C PRO A 129 2.24 -4.86 22.12
N LEU A 130 1.62 -3.67 22.03
CA LEU A 130 0.79 -3.20 20.91
C LEU A 130 1.42 -2.00 20.19
N ALA A 131 2.75 -1.92 20.16
CA ALA A 131 3.47 -0.94 19.35
C ALA A 131 3.01 -0.98 17.87
N GLU A 132 3.20 0.14 17.15
CA GLU A 132 2.76 0.28 15.75
C GLU A 132 3.23 -0.90 14.89
N GLU A 133 4.50 -1.30 15.01
CA GLU A 133 5.04 -2.45 14.28
C GLU A 133 4.38 -3.77 14.64
N GLN A 134 4.03 -4.00 15.91
CA GLN A 134 3.34 -5.23 16.33
C GLN A 134 1.93 -5.28 15.74
N PHE A 135 1.20 -4.17 15.73
CA PHE A 135 -0.11 -4.12 15.12
C PHE A 135 -0.06 -4.26 13.60
N LEU A 136 0.91 -3.62 12.94
CA LEU A 136 1.01 -3.64 11.49
C LEU A 136 1.54 -4.97 10.94
N TYR A 137 2.35 -5.72 11.70
CA TYR A 137 3.13 -6.83 11.16
C TYR A 137 3.02 -8.15 11.94
N SER A 138 2.35 -8.20 13.10
CA SER A 138 2.28 -9.46 13.87
C SER A 138 1.23 -10.44 13.33
N HIS A 139 1.48 -11.73 13.56
CA HIS A 139 0.50 -12.78 13.27
C HIS A 139 -0.78 -12.64 14.13
N ARG A 140 -0.64 -12.16 15.38
CA ARG A 140 -1.78 -11.92 16.27
C ARG A 140 -2.68 -10.79 15.80
N ALA A 141 -2.12 -9.72 15.24
CA ALA A 141 -2.92 -8.66 14.64
C ALA A 141 -3.72 -9.16 13.43
N TRP A 142 -3.10 -10.01 12.59
CA TRP A 142 -3.78 -10.65 11.48
C TRP A 142 -4.96 -11.51 11.95
N GLU A 143 -4.73 -12.41 12.93
CA GLU A 143 -5.78 -13.24 13.53
C GLU A 143 -6.92 -12.40 14.09
N MET A 144 -6.60 -11.35 14.85
CA MET A 144 -7.60 -10.44 15.42
C MET A 144 -8.45 -9.78 14.34
N MET A 145 -7.84 -9.30 13.24
CA MET A 145 -8.55 -8.66 12.13
C MET A 145 -9.41 -9.66 11.36
N THR A 146 -8.89 -10.85 11.04
CA THR A 146 -9.66 -11.88 10.33
C THR A 146 -10.84 -12.40 11.15
N ASP A 147 -10.63 -12.63 12.45
CA ASP A 147 -11.68 -13.13 13.34
C ASP A 147 -12.75 -12.07 13.59
N SER A 148 -12.34 -10.80 13.74
CA SER A 148 -13.27 -9.69 13.86
C SER A 148 -14.06 -9.45 12.58
N TYR A 149 -13.45 -9.61 11.40
CA TYR A 149 -14.15 -9.56 10.12
C TYR A 149 -15.22 -10.65 10.03
N ARG A 150 -14.84 -11.92 10.26
CA ARG A 150 -15.76 -13.07 10.18
C ARG A 150 -16.91 -12.99 11.18
N SER A 151 -16.65 -12.48 12.38
CA SER A 151 -17.64 -12.45 13.46
C SER A 151 -18.63 -11.28 13.33
N TYR A 152 -18.21 -10.15 12.76
CA TYR A 152 -18.96 -8.90 12.87
C TYR A 152 -19.14 -8.11 11.58
N CYS A 153 -18.25 -8.24 10.60
CA CYS A 153 -18.30 -7.43 9.38
C CYS A 153 -19.43 -7.91 8.47
N THR A 154 -20.37 -7.01 8.14
CA THR A 154 -21.45 -7.28 7.19
C THR A 154 -21.13 -6.81 5.77
N ASP A 155 -20.01 -6.09 5.57
CA ASP A 155 -19.55 -5.69 4.23
C ASP A 155 -18.75 -6.84 3.58
N PRO A 156 -19.01 -7.13 2.29
CA PRO A 156 -18.33 -8.24 1.61
C PRO A 156 -16.84 -7.99 1.38
N SER A 157 -16.31 -6.77 1.50
CA SER A 157 -14.90 -6.50 1.19
C SER A 157 -13.99 -6.65 2.40
N PHE A 158 -13.13 -7.69 2.40
CA PHE A 158 -12.10 -7.82 3.43
C PHE A 158 -10.98 -6.79 3.25
N THR A 159 -10.59 -6.48 2.01
CA THR A 159 -9.53 -5.49 1.74
C THR A 159 -9.91 -4.11 2.28
N ASP A 160 -11.13 -3.65 2.04
CA ASP A 160 -11.59 -2.36 2.55
C ASP A 160 -11.71 -2.37 4.09
N TYR A 161 -12.17 -3.49 4.67
CA TYR A 161 -12.17 -3.68 6.12
C TYR A 161 -10.76 -3.58 6.72
N PHE A 162 -9.81 -4.33 6.17
CA PHE A 162 -8.42 -4.39 6.61
C PHE A 162 -7.78 -3.00 6.63
N TRP A 163 -7.91 -2.27 5.52
CA TRP A 163 -7.36 -0.91 5.44
C TRP A 163 -8.11 0.08 6.33
N THR A 164 -9.43 -0.02 6.46
CA THR A 164 -10.22 0.82 7.35
C THR A 164 -9.73 0.67 8.79
N VAL A 165 -9.60 -0.57 9.28
CA VAL A 165 -9.11 -0.85 10.64
C VAL A 165 -7.71 -0.26 10.84
N ARG A 166 -6.78 -0.45 9.90
CA ARG A 166 -5.43 0.13 10.01
C ARG A 166 -5.43 1.66 10.00
N ILE A 167 -6.20 2.28 9.13
CA ILE A 167 -6.32 3.75 9.04
C ILE A 167 -6.89 4.34 10.33
N MET A 168 -7.86 3.66 10.97
CA MET A 168 -8.45 4.11 12.23
C MET A 168 -7.44 4.09 13.39
N HIS A 169 -6.62 3.04 13.48
CA HIS A 169 -5.67 2.89 14.57
C HIS A 169 -4.42 3.76 14.38
N LYS A 170 -3.99 4.02 13.14
CA LYS A 170 -2.72 4.68 12.86
C LYS A 170 -2.51 6.04 13.57
N PRO A 171 -3.51 6.95 13.59
CA PRO A 171 -3.45 8.18 14.37
C PRO A 171 -3.16 7.96 15.86
N LEU A 172 -3.60 6.85 16.46
CA LEU A 172 -3.47 6.62 17.90
C LEU A 172 -1.99 6.55 18.34
N TRP A 173 -1.13 5.86 17.60
CA TRP A 173 0.32 5.82 17.90
C TRP A 173 0.97 7.19 17.75
N MET A 174 0.54 8.01 16.78
CA MET A 174 1.00 9.40 16.68
C MET A 174 0.63 10.18 17.94
N LEU A 175 -0.61 10.08 18.42
CA LEU A 175 -1.05 10.76 19.64
C LEU A 175 -0.30 10.28 20.89
N VAL A 176 -0.01 8.98 20.99
CA VAL A 176 0.85 8.43 22.06
C VAL A 176 2.25 9.04 22.00
N ARG A 177 2.88 9.10 20.82
CA ARG A 177 4.20 9.73 20.62
C ARG A 177 4.19 11.21 20.99
N ILE A 178 3.12 11.95 20.66
CA ILE A 178 2.97 13.34 21.09
C ILE A 178 2.89 13.42 22.62
N ALA A 179 2.05 12.59 23.24
CA ALA A 179 1.89 12.56 24.70
C ALA A 179 3.19 12.21 25.44
N GLU A 180 4.07 11.40 24.84
CA GLU A 180 5.38 11.05 25.41
C GLU A 180 6.41 12.19 25.32
N ASN A 181 6.34 13.04 24.30
CA ASN A 181 7.35 14.05 24.01
C ASN A 181 6.94 15.49 24.36
N LEU A 182 5.68 15.71 24.74
CA LEU A 182 5.17 17.04 25.06
C LEU A 182 5.89 17.61 26.29
N ILE A 183 6.05 18.93 26.32
CA ILE A 183 6.66 19.65 27.45
C ILE A 183 5.78 19.62 28.71
N PRO A 184 6.35 19.70 29.93
CA PRO A 184 5.57 19.82 31.16
C PRO A 184 4.62 21.01 31.15
N VAL A 185 3.33 20.75 31.40
CA VAL A 185 2.27 21.76 31.53
C VAL A 185 1.36 21.49 32.72
N LYS A 186 0.73 22.54 33.27
CA LYS A 186 -0.13 22.41 34.46
C LYS A 186 -1.57 22.04 34.13
N VAL A 187 -2.09 22.51 33.00
CA VAL A 187 -3.47 22.25 32.55
C VAL A 187 -3.48 21.92 31.07
N PHE A 188 -4.22 20.90 30.67
CA PHE A 188 -4.55 20.65 29.26
C PHE A 188 -5.92 21.22 28.96
N HIS A 189 -6.08 21.87 27.81
CA HIS A 189 -7.36 22.41 27.38
C HIS A 189 -7.58 22.06 25.91
N THR A 190 -8.62 21.27 25.65
CA THR A 190 -9.06 20.92 24.29
C THR A 190 -10.39 21.61 23.98
N ILE A 191 -10.59 21.92 22.70
CA ILE A 191 -11.82 22.53 22.16
C ILE A 191 -12.75 21.52 21.46
N SER A 192 -12.33 20.26 21.39
CA SER A 192 -13.08 19.17 20.78
C SER A 192 -12.79 17.85 21.47
N THR A 193 -13.70 16.89 21.32
CA THR A 193 -13.58 15.51 21.81
C THR A 193 -12.99 14.56 20.76
N GLY A 194 -12.48 15.10 19.65
CA GLY A 194 -11.81 14.35 18.58
C GLY A 194 -10.42 13.84 18.94
N TYR A 195 -9.49 13.85 17.98
CA TYR A 195 -8.11 13.45 18.20
C TYR A 195 -7.40 14.36 19.21
N ALA A 196 -7.71 15.67 19.23
CA ALA A 196 -7.19 16.58 20.27
C ALA A 196 -7.74 16.26 21.67
N GLY A 197 -9.01 15.89 21.77
CA GLY A 197 -9.62 15.49 23.03
C GLY A 197 -9.07 14.16 23.55
N PHE A 198 -8.89 13.20 22.66
CA PHE A 198 -8.25 11.92 22.99
C PHE A 198 -6.80 12.12 23.44
N LEU A 199 -6.02 12.97 22.77
CA LEU A 199 -4.69 13.36 23.22
C LEU A 199 -4.71 13.95 24.64
N GLY A 200 -5.69 14.81 24.94
CA GLY A 200 -5.90 15.35 26.28
C GLY A 200 -6.14 14.26 27.32
N ALA A 201 -6.91 13.21 26.98
CA ALA A 201 -7.13 12.07 27.87
C ALA A 201 -5.85 11.25 28.09
N LEU A 202 -5.07 10.98 27.04
CA LEU A 202 -3.76 10.30 27.13
C LEU A 202 -2.83 11.06 28.09
N LEU A 203 -2.75 12.37 27.92
CA LEU A 203 -1.94 13.28 28.73
C LEU A 203 -2.40 13.32 30.20
N ARG A 204 -3.72 13.36 30.45
CA ARG A 204 -4.32 13.25 31.80
C ARG A 204 -3.91 11.96 32.48
N TYR A 205 -4.05 10.82 31.80
CA TYR A 205 -3.70 9.52 32.36
C TYR A 205 -2.20 9.36 32.60
N ARG A 206 -1.37 10.02 31.80
CA ARG A 206 0.09 9.90 31.86
C ARG A 206 0.76 10.84 32.87
N TRP A 207 0.32 12.10 32.97
CA TRP A 207 0.94 13.11 33.84
C TRP A 207 0.09 13.45 35.06
N GLY A 208 -1.15 12.97 35.15
CA GLY A 208 -2.00 13.26 36.29
C GLY A 208 -2.43 14.72 36.41
N ARG A 209 -2.23 15.54 35.36
CA ARG A 209 -2.62 16.96 35.29
C ARG A 209 -4.04 17.12 34.75
N PRO A 210 -4.84 18.09 35.21
CA PRO A 210 -6.24 18.23 34.81
C PRO A 210 -6.44 18.51 33.32
N LEU A 211 -7.52 17.97 32.77
CA LEU A 211 -8.00 18.19 31.41
C LEU A 211 -9.29 19.02 31.45
N LEU A 212 -9.31 20.14 30.73
CA LEU A 212 -10.47 20.96 30.47
C LEU A 212 -10.95 20.71 29.03
N VAL A 213 -12.26 20.48 28.85
CA VAL A 213 -12.89 20.32 27.53
C VAL A 213 -13.85 21.48 27.33
N SER A 214 -13.66 22.30 26.29
CA SER A 214 -14.62 23.35 25.90
C SER A 214 -15.17 23.10 24.51
N GLU A 215 -16.33 22.46 24.40
CA GLU A 215 -16.92 22.15 23.10
C GLU A 215 -17.78 23.29 22.59
N HIS A 216 -17.35 23.88 21.46
CA HIS A 216 -18.13 24.88 20.73
C HIS A 216 -19.21 24.26 19.84
N GLY A 217 -19.02 23.01 19.44
CA GLY A 217 -19.97 22.14 18.77
C GLY A 217 -19.77 20.71 19.26
N ILE A 218 -20.82 19.88 19.25
CA ILE A 218 -20.71 18.48 19.67
C ILE A 218 -20.00 17.70 18.56
N TYR A 219 -18.71 17.40 18.78
CA TYR A 219 -17.84 16.84 17.75
C TYR A 219 -18.36 15.53 17.15
N THR A 220 -18.86 14.62 17.99
CA THR A 220 -19.42 13.33 17.55
C THR A 220 -20.61 13.50 16.62
N LYS A 221 -21.45 14.52 16.86
CA LYS A 221 -22.59 14.86 16.01
C LYS A 221 -22.14 15.42 14.66
N GLU A 222 -21.18 16.33 14.67
CA GLU A 222 -20.61 16.92 13.44
C GLU A 222 -19.95 15.84 12.58
N ARG A 223 -19.09 14.98 13.17
CA ARG A 223 -18.47 13.87 12.44
C ARG A 223 -19.46 12.86 11.91
N LYS A 224 -20.55 12.60 12.63
CA LYS A 224 -21.62 11.73 12.13
C LYS A 224 -22.26 12.32 10.87
N ILE A 225 -22.53 13.63 10.85
CA ILE A 225 -23.05 14.34 9.67
C ILE A 225 -22.05 14.29 8.50
N ASP A 226 -20.77 14.58 8.75
CA ASP A 226 -19.70 14.51 7.75
C ASP A 226 -19.60 13.11 7.13
N LEU A 227 -19.61 12.06 7.97
CA LEU A 227 -19.54 10.66 7.53
C LEU A 227 -20.74 10.26 6.68
N PHE A 228 -21.94 10.77 6.98
CA PHE A 228 -23.14 10.53 6.18
C PHE A 228 -23.07 11.18 4.80
N GLN A 229 -22.48 12.37 4.70
CA GLN A 229 -22.29 13.09 3.44
C GLN A 229 -21.09 12.59 2.63
N SER A 230 -20.18 11.85 3.27
CA SER A 230 -18.95 11.37 2.64
C SER A 230 -19.18 10.34 1.53
N GLN A 231 -18.56 10.59 0.37
CA GLN A 231 -18.58 9.70 -0.80
C GLN A 231 -17.37 8.74 -0.84
N TRP A 232 -16.35 8.94 0.00
CA TRP A 232 -15.12 8.15 -0.01
C TRP A 232 -15.26 6.78 0.68
N ILE A 233 -16.22 6.62 1.59
CA ILE A 233 -16.56 5.33 2.19
C ILE A 233 -17.43 4.56 1.20
N ARG A 234 -16.84 3.56 0.53
CA ARG A 234 -17.56 2.71 -0.42
C ARG A 234 -18.52 1.78 0.31
N ASP A 235 -19.74 1.69 -0.21
CA ASP A 235 -20.70 0.65 0.16
C ASP A 235 -20.68 -0.40 -0.96
N ASN A 236 -20.01 -1.53 -0.66
CA ASN A 236 -19.77 -2.61 -1.61
C ASN A 236 -20.94 -3.60 -1.70
N ARG A 237 -22.02 -3.39 -0.92
CA ARG A 237 -23.24 -4.19 -1.02
C ARG A 237 -23.87 -4.04 -2.41
N SER A 238 -24.52 -5.09 -2.89
CA SER A 238 -25.22 -5.08 -4.17
C SER A 238 -26.32 -4.01 -4.18
N ILE A 239 -26.66 -3.48 -5.35
CA ILE A 239 -27.77 -2.50 -5.51
C ILE A 239 -29.08 -3.05 -4.95
N PHE A 240 -29.27 -4.37 -4.98
CA PHE A 240 -30.44 -5.06 -4.44
C PHE A 240 -30.41 -5.26 -2.90
N GLU A 241 -29.23 -5.15 -2.29
CA GLU A 241 -29.01 -5.22 -0.83
C GLU A 241 -28.89 -3.83 -0.18
N LYS A 242 -28.77 -2.78 -1.01
CA LYS A 242 -28.74 -1.39 -0.58
C LYS A 242 -30.12 -0.92 -0.16
N ASP A 243 -30.47 -1.18 1.09
CA ASP A 243 -31.49 -0.40 1.76
C ASP A 243 -30.94 1.00 2.04
N ILE A 244 -31.52 2.02 1.40
CA ILE A 244 -31.14 3.43 1.54
C ILE A 244 -31.25 3.89 3.01
N SER A 245 -32.07 3.20 3.82
CA SER A 245 -32.23 3.48 5.25
C SER A 245 -31.14 2.87 6.15
N GLN A 246 -30.31 1.95 5.65
CA GLN A 246 -29.29 1.25 6.45
C GLN A 246 -27.87 1.77 6.21
N ILE A 247 -27.22 2.17 7.31
CA ILE A 247 -25.84 2.64 7.34
C ILE A 247 -24.88 1.51 6.91
N SER A 248 -23.95 1.79 5.99
CA SER A 248 -22.85 0.86 5.64
C SER A 248 -22.04 0.51 6.90
N TYR A 249 -21.59 -0.74 7.01
CA TYR A 249 -20.81 -1.23 8.17
C TYR A 249 -19.61 -0.34 8.50
N PHE A 250 -18.86 0.13 7.50
CA PHE A 250 -17.69 0.99 7.72
C PHE A 250 -18.07 2.34 8.33
N ARG A 251 -19.22 2.92 7.92
CA ARG A 251 -19.72 4.16 8.51
C ARG A 251 -20.10 3.96 9.98
N ASP A 252 -20.78 2.86 10.30
CA ASP A 252 -21.12 2.51 11.69
C ASP A 252 -19.85 2.27 12.54
N LEU A 253 -18.84 1.62 11.98
CA LEU A 253 -17.55 1.41 12.62
C LEU A 253 -16.85 2.75 12.96
N TRP A 254 -16.84 3.71 12.04
CA TRP A 254 -16.30 5.06 12.29
C TRP A 254 -17.11 5.85 13.32
N VAL A 255 -18.44 5.78 13.27
CA VAL A 255 -19.31 6.43 14.26
C VAL A 255 -19.01 5.91 15.67
N ARG A 256 -18.97 4.58 15.85
CA ARG A 256 -18.63 3.97 17.15
C ARG A 256 -17.24 4.37 17.64
N PHE A 257 -16.26 4.47 16.74
CA PHE A 257 -14.92 4.95 17.09
C PHE A 257 -14.93 6.39 17.62
N PHE A 258 -15.61 7.32 16.93
CA PHE A 258 -15.69 8.71 17.38
C PHE A 258 -16.49 8.86 18.69
N GLU A 259 -17.58 8.10 18.84
CA GLU A 259 -18.34 8.05 20.10
C GLU A 259 -17.48 7.52 21.26
N THR A 260 -16.64 6.52 20.99
CA THR A 260 -15.71 5.95 21.99
C THR A 260 -14.68 6.97 22.44
N ILE A 261 -13.94 7.59 21.52
CA ILE A 261 -12.91 8.58 21.90
C ILE A 261 -13.53 9.78 22.62
N GLY A 262 -14.77 10.15 22.25
CA GLY A 262 -15.52 11.20 22.93
C GLY A 262 -15.84 10.87 24.38
N ARG A 263 -16.32 9.65 24.65
CA ARG A 263 -16.57 9.16 26.02
C ARG A 263 -15.30 9.14 26.86
N VAL A 264 -14.19 8.64 26.30
CA VAL A 264 -12.88 8.65 26.98
C VAL A 264 -12.46 10.07 27.36
N CYS A 265 -12.68 11.02 26.46
CA CYS A 265 -12.40 12.42 26.71
C CYS A 265 -13.25 12.98 27.87
N TYR A 266 -14.55 12.71 27.88
CA TYR A 266 -15.44 13.15 28.96
C TYR A 266 -15.09 12.51 30.32
N ASP A 267 -14.73 11.23 30.34
CA ASP A 267 -14.33 10.53 31.56
C ASP A 267 -13.04 11.12 32.14
N ALA A 268 -12.06 11.41 31.27
CA ALA A 268 -10.78 11.98 31.65
C ALA A 268 -10.86 13.47 32.05
N ALA A 269 -11.82 14.22 31.50
CA ALA A 269 -11.99 15.63 31.78
C ALA A 269 -12.32 15.89 33.26
N GLU A 270 -11.75 16.95 33.81
CA GLU A 270 -12.09 17.48 35.12
C GLU A 270 -13.33 18.37 35.02
N ASP A 271 -13.37 19.18 33.96
CA ASP A 271 -14.45 20.10 33.64
C ASP A 271 -14.78 20.04 32.16
N ILE A 272 -16.08 20.04 31.87
CA ILE A 272 -16.64 19.97 30.52
C ILE A 272 -17.53 21.18 30.34
N ILE A 273 -17.15 22.05 29.42
CA ILE A 273 -17.80 23.32 29.15
C ILE A 273 -18.61 23.20 27.88
N SER A 274 -19.84 23.71 27.94
CA SER A 274 -20.71 23.90 26.79
C SER A 274 -21.12 25.38 26.70
N LEU A 275 -21.51 25.82 25.50
CA LEU A 275 -21.93 27.21 25.31
C LEU A 275 -23.37 27.49 25.77
N TYR A 276 -24.21 26.46 25.91
CA TYR A 276 -25.63 26.59 26.25
C TYR A 276 -26.24 25.24 26.70
N GLU A 277 -27.37 25.27 27.40
CA GLU A 277 -27.88 24.08 28.11
C GLU A 277 -28.24 22.90 27.21
N GLY A 278 -28.73 23.16 26.00
CA GLY A 278 -29.04 22.09 25.05
C GLY A 278 -27.80 21.25 24.66
N ASN A 279 -26.64 21.88 24.51
CA ASN A 279 -25.39 21.15 24.29
C ASN A 279 -24.90 20.46 25.56
N ARG A 280 -25.04 21.07 26.74
CA ARG A 280 -24.69 20.43 28.02
C ARG A 280 -25.47 19.13 28.25
N LEU A 281 -26.79 19.19 28.08
CA LEU A 281 -27.65 18.00 28.18
C LEU A 281 -27.28 16.95 27.14
N ARG A 282 -26.90 17.39 25.93
CA ARG A 282 -26.41 16.47 24.91
C ARG A 282 -25.09 15.79 25.30
N GLN A 283 -24.12 16.54 25.85
CA GLN A 283 -22.88 15.96 26.38
C GLN A 283 -23.19 14.90 27.44
N VAL A 284 -24.15 15.15 28.34
CA VAL A 284 -24.59 14.18 29.35
C VAL A 284 -25.19 12.92 28.71
N ILE A 285 -26.04 13.08 27.69
CA ILE A 285 -26.59 11.95 26.92
C ILE A 285 -25.48 11.15 26.22
N ASP A 286 -24.46 11.83 25.72
CA ASP A 286 -23.32 11.24 25.04
C ASP A 286 -22.29 10.61 26.01
N GLY A 287 -22.50 10.73 27.33
CA GLY A 287 -21.75 10.03 28.37
C GLY A 287 -21.01 10.93 29.36
N ALA A 288 -21.11 12.25 29.24
CA ALA A 288 -20.44 13.16 30.17
C ALA A 288 -21.06 13.09 31.60
N PRO A 289 -20.24 12.98 32.66
CA PRO A 289 -20.75 13.03 34.02
C PRO A 289 -21.37 14.40 34.33
N ALA A 290 -22.67 14.43 34.64
CA ALA A 290 -23.43 15.68 34.80
C ALA A 290 -22.78 16.67 35.77
N GLN A 291 -22.19 16.17 36.86
CA GLN A 291 -21.49 16.97 37.88
C GLN A 291 -20.22 17.67 37.39
N LYS A 292 -19.64 17.22 36.26
CA LYS A 292 -18.45 17.83 35.64
C LYS A 292 -18.82 18.82 34.52
N THR A 293 -20.09 18.86 34.13
CA THR A 293 -20.55 19.70 33.00
C THR A 293 -21.07 21.05 33.48
N ARG A 294 -20.74 22.13 32.75
CA ARG A 294 -21.24 23.49 33.05
C ARG A 294 -21.37 24.34 31.77
N ASN A 295 -22.14 25.41 31.85
CA ASN A 295 -22.30 26.36 30.75
C ASN A 295 -21.41 27.58 30.96
N ILE A 296 -20.57 27.89 29.97
CA ILE A 296 -19.89 29.18 29.88
C ILE A 296 -20.16 29.68 28.45
N PRO A 297 -21.13 30.60 28.27
CA PRO A 297 -21.43 31.13 26.95
C PRO A 297 -20.27 32.00 26.45
N ASN A 298 -20.15 32.11 25.13
CA ASN A 298 -19.24 33.09 24.55
C ASN A 298 -19.72 34.51 24.89
N GLY A 299 -18.76 35.37 25.22
CA GLY A 299 -19.00 36.76 25.52
C GLY A 299 -18.66 37.70 24.37
N ILE A 300 -19.39 38.81 24.27
CA ILE A 300 -19.15 39.87 23.28
C ILE A 300 -18.55 41.12 23.93
N ASN A 301 -17.86 41.95 23.13
CA ASN A 301 -17.33 43.24 23.57
C ASN A 301 -18.47 44.26 23.73
N LEU A 302 -19.10 44.24 24.90
CA LEU A 302 -20.26 45.06 25.21
C LEU A 302 -19.96 46.58 25.07
N PRO A 303 -18.86 47.14 25.60
CA PRO A 303 -18.60 48.58 25.48
C PRO A 303 -18.55 49.07 24.03
N ARG A 304 -17.91 48.31 23.13
CA ARG A 304 -17.85 48.64 21.70
C ARG A 304 -19.23 48.64 21.04
N LEU A 305 -20.04 47.63 21.34
CA LEU A 305 -21.32 47.39 20.68
C LEU A 305 -22.45 48.25 21.27
N ALA A 306 -22.41 48.52 22.58
CA ALA A 306 -23.38 49.40 23.24
C ALA A 306 -23.25 50.85 22.74
N ALA A 307 -22.04 51.32 22.39
CA ALA A 307 -21.82 52.63 21.77
C ALA A 307 -22.50 52.80 20.40
N LEU A 308 -22.96 51.71 19.78
CA LEU A 308 -23.70 51.76 18.52
C LEU A 308 -25.15 52.18 18.72
N ARG A 309 -25.69 52.08 19.94
CA ARG A 309 -27.08 52.48 20.26
C ARG A 309 -27.30 53.96 19.99
N ASP A 310 -26.32 54.79 20.33
CA ASP A 310 -26.36 56.24 20.11
C ASP A 310 -26.32 56.64 18.63
N LYS A 311 -25.89 55.73 17.75
CA LYS A 311 -25.83 55.94 16.30
C LYS A 311 -27.12 55.51 15.58
N ARG A 312 -28.10 54.96 16.30
CA ARG A 312 -29.37 54.50 15.72
C ARG A 312 -30.29 55.68 15.42
N ALA A 313 -31.11 55.51 14.39
CA ALA A 313 -32.19 56.44 14.11
C ALA A 313 -33.25 56.42 15.22
N ALA A 314 -33.96 57.54 15.39
CA ALA A 314 -35.04 57.66 16.37
C ALA A 314 -36.28 56.81 16.02
N THR A 315 -36.44 56.41 14.75
CA THR A 315 -37.50 55.54 14.26
C THR A 315 -36.95 54.15 13.94
N VAL A 316 -37.78 53.11 14.09
CA VAL A 316 -37.38 51.73 13.77
C VAL A 316 -37.09 51.60 12.26
N PRO A 317 -35.86 51.24 11.84
CA PRO A 317 -35.57 51.06 10.42
C PRO A 317 -36.31 49.85 9.83
N HIS A 318 -36.86 49.96 8.62
CA HIS A 318 -37.47 48.82 7.91
C HIS A 318 -36.42 47.98 7.18
N VAL A 319 -35.31 47.67 7.84
CA VAL A 319 -34.19 46.91 7.29
C VAL A 319 -34.04 45.60 8.05
N MET A 320 -34.18 44.49 7.34
CA MET A 320 -33.90 43.15 7.86
C MET A 320 -32.52 42.74 7.40
N CYS A 321 -31.66 42.29 8.32
CA CYS A 321 -30.30 41.93 7.96
C CYS A 321 -29.97 40.50 8.37
N LEU A 322 -29.46 39.71 7.41
CA LEU A 322 -28.79 38.45 7.65
C LEU A 322 -27.29 38.71 7.58
N ILE A 323 -26.57 38.45 8.67
CA ILE A 323 -25.12 38.63 8.75
C ILE A 323 -24.45 37.26 8.83
N GLY A 324 -23.63 36.94 7.83
CA GLY A 324 -22.95 35.65 7.73
C GLY A 324 -22.57 35.30 6.29
N ARG A 325 -21.68 34.32 6.15
CA ARG A 325 -21.20 33.79 4.86
C ARG A 325 -22.38 33.24 4.05
N VAL A 326 -22.38 33.44 2.73
CA VAL A 326 -23.45 32.98 1.84
C VAL A 326 -23.22 31.50 1.46
N VAL A 327 -23.63 30.61 2.36
CA VAL A 327 -23.43 29.16 2.24
C VAL A 327 -24.71 28.38 2.59
N PRO A 328 -24.89 27.14 2.10
CA PRO A 328 -26.12 26.35 2.31
C PRO A 328 -26.57 26.24 3.78
N ILE A 329 -25.64 26.10 4.73
CA ILE A 329 -25.97 25.95 6.16
C ILE A 329 -26.64 27.20 6.77
N LYS A 330 -26.47 28.39 6.18
CA LYS A 330 -27.11 29.64 6.61
C LYS A 330 -28.51 29.85 5.99
N ASP A 331 -28.90 28.99 5.04
CA ASP A 331 -30.18 28.98 4.34
C ASP A 331 -30.68 30.38 3.93
N VAL A 332 -29.81 31.11 3.23
CA VAL A 332 -30.07 32.47 2.74
C VAL A 332 -31.31 32.50 1.84
N LYS A 333 -31.61 31.40 1.14
CA LYS A 333 -32.81 31.26 0.30
C LYS A 333 -34.11 31.40 1.09
N THR A 334 -34.18 30.91 2.33
CA THR A 334 -35.37 31.09 3.17
C THR A 334 -35.56 32.55 3.56
N PHE A 335 -34.48 33.27 3.86
CA PHE A 335 -34.53 34.72 4.07
C PHE A 335 -35.03 35.47 2.83
N ILE A 336 -34.49 35.17 1.64
CA ILE A 336 -34.93 35.76 0.36
C ILE A 336 -36.42 35.51 0.09
N ARG A 337 -36.91 34.29 0.35
CA ARG A 337 -38.33 33.95 0.18
C ARG A 337 -39.22 34.68 1.18
N ALA A 338 -38.78 34.87 2.43
CA ALA A 338 -39.52 35.63 3.43
C ALA A 338 -39.64 37.11 3.04
N MET A 339 -38.60 37.68 2.42
CA MET A 339 -38.61 39.06 1.92
C MET A 339 -39.69 39.32 0.86
N LEU A 340 -40.10 38.32 0.09
CA LEU A 340 -41.23 38.45 -0.85
C LEU A 340 -42.52 38.83 -0.13
N THR A 341 -42.82 38.16 0.98
CA THR A 341 -44.03 38.44 1.77
C THR A 341 -43.89 39.77 2.51
N ILE A 342 -42.71 40.04 3.09
CA ILE A 342 -42.46 41.28 3.82
C ILE A 342 -42.61 42.51 2.92
N THR A 343 -42.00 42.50 1.73
CA THR A 343 -42.04 43.65 0.80
C THR A 343 -43.42 43.89 0.18
N ARG A 344 -44.28 42.87 0.10
CA ARG A 344 -45.69 43.04 -0.31
C ARG A 344 -46.50 43.78 0.74
N GLU A 345 -46.22 43.50 2.01
CA GLU A 345 -46.94 44.03 3.17
C GLU A 345 -46.35 45.35 3.70
N MET A 346 -45.05 45.59 3.46
CA MET A 346 -44.28 46.79 3.79
C MET A 346 -43.39 47.16 2.59
N PRO A 347 -43.91 47.96 1.63
CA PRO A 347 -43.23 48.24 0.36
C PRO A 347 -41.89 48.97 0.48
N ASP A 348 -41.60 49.62 1.60
CA ASP A 348 -40.36 50.33 1.85
C ASP A 348 -39.27 49.46 2.53
N ALA A 349 -39.58 48.20 2.84
CA ALA A 349 -38.65 47.34 3.56
C ALA A 349 -37.50 46.81 2.68
N GLU A 350 -36.30 46.70 3.26
CA GLU A 350 -35.09 46.22 2.59
C GLU A 350 -34.51 44.98 3.27
N GLY A 351 -33.99 44.03 2.48
CA GLY A 351 -33.32 42.83 2.96
C GLY A 351 -31.82 42.89 2.70
N TRP A 352 -30.99 42.95 3.74
CA TRP A 352 -29.53 43.06 3.61
C TRP A 352 -28.87 41.72 3.93
N ILE A 353 -28.00 41.26 3.05
CA ILE A 353 -27.18 40.06 3.23
C ILE A 353 -25.73 40.53 3.37
N ALA A 354 -25.22 40.53 4.60
CA ALA A 354 -23.89 41.03 4.94
C ALA A 354 -22.94 39.88 5.27
N GLY A 355 -22.18 39.44 4.27
CA GLY A 355 -21.11 38.47 4.42
C GLY A 355 -20.50 38.08 3.08
N PRO A 356 -19.39 37.33 3.11
CA PRO A 356 -18.67 36.95 1.91
C PRO A 356 -19.41 35.85 1.11
N GLU A 357 -19.18 35.84 -0.20
CA GLU A 357 -19.82 34.97 -1.20
C GLU A 357 -18.83 34.00 -1.87
N ASP A 358 -17.56 34.03 -1.48
CA ASP A 358 -16.45 33.32 -2.14
C ASP A 358 -16.31 31.85 -1.71
N GLU A 359 -16.89 31.45 -0.58
CA GLU A 359 -16.81 30.08 -0.07
C GLU A 359 -17.64 29.07 -0.88
N ASP A 360 -18.81 29.49 -1.37
CA ASP A 360 -19.68 28.68 -2.24
C ASP A 360 -20.28 29.56 -3.35
N PRO A 361 -19.51 29.85 -4.42
CA PRO A 361 -19.94 30.75 -5.49
C PRO A 361 -21.20 30.27 -6.22
N ASP A 362 -21.39 28.95 -6.33
CA ASP A 362 -22.56 28.36 -7.00
C ASP A 362 -23.83 28.62 -6.17
N TYR A 363 -23.79 28.37 -4.85
CA TYR A 363 -24.91 28.68 -3.98
C TYR A 363 -25.22 30.19 -3.90
N ALA A 364 -24.18 31.04 -3.90
CA ALA A 364 -24.36 32.49 -3.97
C ALA A 364 -25.07 32.92 -5.26
N GLN A 365 -24.66 32.38 -6.42
CA GLN A 365 -25.31 32.65 -7.70
C GLN A 365 -26.77 32.19 -7.73
N GLU A 366 -27.08 31.04 -7.11
CA GLU A 366 -28.46 30.58 -6.94
C GLU A 366 -29.30 31.54 -6.08
N CYS A 367 -28.69 32.16 -5.06
CA CYS A 367 -29.35 33.16 -4.22
C CYS A 367 -29.64 34.46 -4.99
N HIS A 368 -28.69 34.97 -5.77
CA HIS A 368 -28.91 36.11 -6.67
C HIS A 368 -30.03 35.84 -7.66
N SER A 369 -29.97 34.69 -8.34
CA SER A 369 -30.98 34.28 -9.33
C SER A 369 -32.37 34.15 -8.70
N LEU A 370 -32.45 33.66 -7.45
CA LEU A 370 -33.71 33.59 -6.70
C LEU A 370 -34.26 34.98 -6.41
N ALA A 371 -33.43 35.91 -5.92
CA ALA A 371 -33.86 37.29 -5.64
C ALA A 371 -34.36 37.99 -6.91
N GLU A 372 -33.68 37.83 -8.05
CA GLU A 372 -34.12 38.35 -9.35
C GLU A 372 -35.44 37.73 -9.80
N SER A 373 -35.57 36.40 -9.74
CA SER A 373 -36.79 35.69 -10.18
C SER A 373 -38.04 36.06 -9.38
N LEU A 374 -37.85 36.47 -8.11
CA LEU A 374 -38.92 36.93 -7.23
C LEU A 374 -39.22 38.43 -7.37
N GLY A 375 -38.50 39.15 -8.25
CA GLY A 375 -38.64 40.59 -8.46
C GLY A 375 -38.11 41.43 -7.29
N LEU A 376 -37.18 40.91 -6.50
CA LEU A 376 -36.65 41.53 -5.27
C LEU A 376 -35.29 42.19 -5.47
N GLY A 377 -34.75 42.26 -6.69
CA GLY A 377 -33.39 42.75 -6.96
C GLY A 377 -33.09 44.16 -6.45
N GLU A 378 -34.08 45.07 -6.44
CA GLU A 378 -33.92 46.43 -5.87
C GLU A 378 -34.08 46.48 -4.34
N ARG A 379 -34.67 45.44 -3.74
CA ARG A 379 -35.00 45.36 -2.31
C ARG A 379 -34.00 44.53 -1.51
N ILE A 380 -33.34 43.57 -2.15
CA ILE A 380 -32.33 42.72 -1.53
C ILE A 380 -30.94 43.22 -1.91
N LYS A 381 -30.12 43.52 -0.90
CA LYS A 381 -28.76 44.02 -1.07
C LYS A 381 -27.75 43.00 -0.56
N PHE A 382 -26.95 42.45 -1.46
CA PHE A 382 -25.76 41.68 -1.12
C PHE A 382 -24.61 42.66 -0.87
N LEU A 383 -24.21 42.81 0.40
CA LEU A 383 -23.27 43.84 0.82
C LEU A 383 -21.81 43.36 0.84
N GLY A 384 -21.57 42.06 0.62
CA GLY A 384 -20.27 41.44 0.84
C GLY A 384 -19.85 41.51 2.32
N PHE A 385 -18.54 41.37 2.57
CA PHE A 385 -18.00 41.52 3.92
C PHE A 385 -18.13 42.97 4.41
N GLN A 386 -18.82 43.16 5.53
CA GLN A 386 -19.04 44.46 6.16
C GLN A 386 -18.63 44.45 7.63
N LYS A 387 -18.23 45.61 8.16
CA LYS A 387 -18.05 45.77 9.60
C LYS A 387 -19.41 45.90 10.25
N ILE A 388 -19.65 45.07 11.25
CA ILE A 388 -20.91 45.00 12.02
C ILE A 388 -21.28 46.36 12.63
N ASP A 389 -20.28 47.15 13.04
CA ASP A 389 -20.40 48.51 13.59
C ASP A 389 -21.08 49.49 12.62
N ASP A 390 -20.92 49.28 11.30
CA ASP A 390 -21.45 50.16 10.25
C ASP A 390 -22.85 49.72 9.77
N VAL A 391 -23.19 48.46 10.03
CA VAL A 391 -24.43 47.81 9.59
C VAL A 391 -25.50 47.87 10.69
N LEU A 392 -25.20 47.36 11.90
CA LEU A 392 -26.19 47.20 12.97
C LEU A 392 -26.98 48.46 13.33
N PRO A 393 -26.41 49.69 13.34
CA PRO A 393 -27.19 50.91 13.61
C PRO A 393 -28.32 51.18 12.63
N LYS A 394 -28.25 50.62 11.42
CA LYS A 394 -29.21 50.82 10.33
C LYS A 394 -30.24 49.69 10.22
N VAL A 395 -30.08 48.62 11.00
CA VAL A 395 -30.93 47.42 10.96
C VAL A 395 -32.07 47.54 11.96
N GLY A 396 -33.29 47.23 11.53
CA GLY A 396 -34.46 47.13 12.41
C GLY A 396 -34.62 45.74 13.03
N VAL A 397 -34.43 44.68 12.24
CA VAL A 397 -34.52 43.30 12.71
C VAL A 397 -33.35 42.50 12.17
N LEU A 398 -32.62 41.83 13.06
CA LEU A 398 -31.60 40.86 12.66
C LEU A 398 -32.30 39.52 12.37
N VAL A 399 -32.00 38.91 11.23
CA VAL A 399 -32.62 37.66 10.80
C VAL A 399 -31.58 36.56 10.70
N LEU A 400 -31.85 35.41 11.34
CA LEU A 400 -31.02 34.22 11.25
C LEU A 400 -31.87 33.05 10.75
N SER A 401 -31.63 32.63 9.50
CA SER A 401 -32.36 31.52 8.85
C SER A 401 -31.63 30.18 8.89
N SER A 402 -30.51 30.08 9.62
CA SER A 402 -29.61 28.92 9.59
C SER A 402 -30.28 27.58 9.87
N ILE A 403 -29.75 26.52 9.25
CA ILE A 403 -30.13 25.12 9.49
C ILE A 403 -29.46 24.57 10.75
N SER A 404 -28.28 25.08 11.10
CA SER A 404 -27.55 24.69 12.31
C SER A 404 -26.75 25.86 12.87
N GLU A 405 -26.80 26.03 14.19
CA GLU A 405 -25.97 26.96 14.98
C GLU A 405 -25.64 26.32 16.32
N ALA A 406 -24.57 26.78 16.97
CA ALA A 406 -24.32 26.51 18.39
C ALA A 406 -24.77 27.70 19.24
N LEU A 407 -23.95 28.76 19.29
CA LEU A 407 -24.27 30.04 19.92
C LEU A 407 -23.98 31.16 18.91
N PRO A 408 -25.02 31.70 18.22
CA PRO A 408 -24.80 32.67 17.16
C PRO A 408 -24.40 34.03 17.76
N LEU A 409 -23.10 34.35 17.69
CA LEU A 409 -22.55 35.61 18.19
C LEU A 409 -23.23 36.83 17.59
N VAL A 410 -23.63 36.76 16.32
CA VAL A 410 -24.33 37.86 15.64
C VAL A 410 -25.63 38.27 16.34
N VAL A 411 -26.36 37.33 16.95
CA VAL A 411 -27.59 37.65 17.69
C VAL A 411 -27.26 38.41 18.97
N LEU A 412 -26.19 38.02 19.67
CA LEU A 412 -25.68 38.75 20.83
C LEU A 412 -25.18 40.15 20.45
N GLU A 413 -24.46 40.26 19.33
CA GLU A 413 -23.98 41.54 18.78
C GLU A 413 -25.15 42.46 18.42
N GLY A 414 -26.20 41.90 17.81
CA GLY A 414 -27.46 42.58 17.53
C GLY A 414 -28.11 43.10 18.80
N PHE A 415 -28.28 42.25 19.83
CA PHE A 415 -28.83 42.67 21.11
C PHE A 415 -28.02 43.77 21.78
N ALA A 416 -26.69 43.69 21.77
CA ALA A 416 -25.85 44.74 22.34
C ALA A 416 -25.95 46.05 21.57
N ALA A 417 -26.12 46.00 20.25
CA ALA A 417 -26.39 47.17 19.42
C ALA A 417 -27.85 47.64 19.49
N GLY A 418 -28.72 46.98 20.24
CA GLY A 418 -30.15 47.32 20.37
C GLY A 418 -31.01 46.92 19.17
N VAL A 419 -30.74 45.77 18.57
CA VAL A 419 -31.48 45.19 17.44
C VAL A 419 -32.16 43.88 17.88
N PRO A 420 -33.50 43.81 17.92
CA PRO A 420 -34.24 42.56 18.10
C PRO A 420 -33.98 41.57 16.98
N SER A 421 -34.17 40.28 17.26
CA SER A 421 -33.85 39.21 16.29
C SER A 421 -35.03 38.27 16.01
N VAL A 422 -35.13 37.77 14.77
CA VAL A 422 -35.98 36.62 14.42
C VAL A 422 -35.10 35.51 13.89
N THR A 423 -35.14 34.35 14.53
CA THR A 423 -34.20 33.26 14.26
C THR A 423 -34.91 31.94 13.98
N THR A 424 -34.24 30.98 13.34
CA THR A 424 -34.67 29.58 13.35
C THR A 424 -34.43 28.93 14.71
N ASP A 425 -35.18 27.86 15.01
CA ASP A 425 -35.10 27.10 16.27
C ASP A 425 -33.91 26.12 16.28
N VAL A 426 -32.70 26.67 16.24
CA VAL A 426 -31.45 25.92 16.18
C VAL A 426 -30.47 26.38 17.26
N GLY A 427 -29.65 25.47 17.78
CA GLY A 427 -28.64 25.82 18.77
C GLY A 427 -29.23 26.44 20.04
N SER A 428 -28.61 27.52 20.49
CA SER A 428 -29.05 28.33 21.61
C SER A 428 -30.09 29.40 21.25
N CYS A 429 -30.56 29.49 20.01
CA CYS A 429 -31.41 30.60 19.56
C CYS A 429 -32.65 30.78 20.45
N ARG A 430 -33.37 29.70 20.76
CA ARG A 430 -34.51 29.74 21.69
C ARG A 430 -34.14 30.30 23.07
N GLN A 431 -33.00 29.89 23.61
CA GLN A 431 -32.49 30.39 24.89
C GLN A 431 -32.10 31.87 24.80
N LEU A 432 -31.51 32.32 23.69
CA LEU A 432 -31.20 33.75 23.49
C LEU A 432 -32.45 34.60 23.41
N LEU A 433 -33.51 34.11 22.74
CA LEU A 433 -34.72 34.88 22.46
C LEU A 433 -35.66 34.90 23.66
N PHE A 434 -35.81 33.79 24.39
CA PHE A 434 -36.77 33.67 25.49
C PHE A 434 -36.15 33.56 26.89
N GLY A 435 -34.83 33.42 26.98
CA GLY A 435 -34.14 33.09 28.23
C GLY A 435 -34.16 31.59 28.52
N LEU A 436 -33.32 31.15 29.46
CA LEU A 436 -33.28 29.74 29.88
C LEU A 436 -34.45 29.40 30.82
N ASP A 437 -34.37 29.82 32.08
CA ASP A 437 -35.37 29.63 33.12
C ASP A 437 -35.20 30.71 34.21
N GLY A 438 -36.20 30.85 35.09
CA GLY A 438 -36.13 31.75 36.24
C GLY A 438 -36.01 33.22 35.86
N GLU A 439 -35.01 33.91 36.40
CA GLU A 439 -34.83 35.36 36.22
C GLU A 439 -34.51 35.78 34.77
N ASP A 440 -33.89 34.90 33.97
CA ASP A 440 -33.58 35.18 32.57
C ASP A 440 -34.84 35.11 31.69
N ALA A 441 -35.70 34.13 31.94
CA ALA A 441 -37.00 34.02 31.28
C ALA A 441 -37.94 35.17 31.67
N ALA A 442 -37.82 35.66 32.92
CA ALA A 442 -38.59 36.80 33.40
C ALA A 442 -38.25 38.13 32.71
N LEU A 443 -37.11 38.24 31.99
CA LEU A 443 -36.78 39.41 31.17
C LEU A 443 -37.71 39.59 29.95
N GLY A 444 -38.42 38.53 29.55
CA GLY A 444 -39.33 38.53 28.40
C GLY A 444 -38.69 38.02 27.10
N ALA A 445 -39.32 38.34 25.96
CA ALA A 445 -38.87 37.90 24.64
C ALA A 445 -38.07 39.00 23.91
N ALA A 446 -36.85 38.69 23.48
CA ALA A 446 -35.97 39.58 22.70
C ALA A 446 -36.25 39.53 21.18
N GLY A 447 -37.39 38.94 20.79
CA GLY A 447 -37.78 38.69 19.41
C GLY A 447 -38.59 37.40 19.28
N ALA A 448 -38.35 36.62 18.22
CA ALA A 448 -39.12 35.41 17.93
C ALA A 448 -38.26 34.28 17.32
N VAL A 449 -38.80 33.05 17.40
CA VAL A 449 -38.17 31.85 16.84
C VAL A 449 -39.15 31.13 15.92
N VAL A 450 -38.67 30.67 14.76
CA VAL A 450 -39.44 29.93 13.75
C VAL A 450 -38.80 28.58 13.42
N ARG A 451 -39.53 27.72 12.70
CA ARG A 451 -38.97 26.44 12.22
C ARG A 451 -37.97 26.67 11.10
N ILE A 452 -37.04 25.73 10.93
CA ILE A 452 -36.09 25.72 9.81
C ILE A 452 -36.87 25.60 8.49
N ALA A 453 -36.40 26.30 7.45
CA ALA A 453 -36.97 26.30 6.11
C ALA A 453 -38.46 26.73 6.03
N ASP A 454 -38.91 27.60 6.94
CA ASP A 454 -40.28 28.16 6.97
C ASP A 454 -40.27 29.68 6.68
N PRO A 455 -40.25 30.10 5.40
CA PRO A 455 -40.21 31.51 5.04
C PRO A 455 -41.50 32.26 5.39
N ALA A 456 -42.64 31.57 5.48
CA ALA A 456 -43.91 32.19 5.80
C ALA A 456 -43.98 32.59 7.28
N ALA A 457 -43.58 31.69 8.18
CA ALA A 457 -43.47 31.99 9.61
C ALA A 457 -42.41 33.07 9.86
N LEU A 458 -41.27 33.00 9.16
CA LEU A 458 -40.20 34.00 9.26
C LEU A 458 -40.71 35.41 8.90
N ALA A 459 -41.42 35.53 7.77
CA ALA A 459 -42.02 36.79 7.35
C ALA A 459 -43.07 37.32 8.35
N ALA A 460 -43.93 36.43 8.85
CA ALA A 460 -44.98 36.79 9.79
C ALA A 460 -44.42 37.37 11.09
N GLU A 461 -43.39 36.75 11.68
CA GLU A 461 -42.80 37.25 12.93
C GLU A 461 -41.99 38.54 12.74
N VAL A 462 -41.33 38.72 11.60
CA VAL A 462 -40.69 40.00 11.25
C VAL A 462 -41.74 41.12 11.14
N LEU A 463 -42.84 40.88 10.43
CA LEU A 463 -43.94 41.85 10.29
C LEU A 463 -44.60 42.13 11.65
N ASN A 464 -44.77 41.12 12.50
CA ASN A 464 -45.31 41.27 13.85
C ASN A 464 -44.44 42.17 14.74
N LEU A 465 -43.11 42.13 14.57
CA LEU A 465 -42.20 43.03 15.29
C LEU A 465 -42.21 44.44 14.71
N LEU A 466 -42.21 44.60 13.39
CA LEU A 466 -42.11 45.92 12.74
C LEU A 466 -43.41 46.73 12.77
N ARG A 467 -44.58 46.08 12.80
CA ARG A 467 -45.90 46.76 12.83
C ARG A 467 -46.28 47.31 14.20
N ASP A 468 -45.69 46.78 15.27
CA ASP A 468 -45.96 47.19 16.64
C ASP A 468 -44.67 47.69 17.29
N GLU A 469 -44.46 49.01 17.25
CA GLU A 469 -43.29 49.65 17.84
C GLU A 469 -43.15 49.34 19.34
N SER A 470 -44.26 49.21 20.08
CA SER A 470 -44.21 48.91 21.51
C SER A 470 -43.59 47.53 21.76
N ARG A 471 -43.95 46.55 20.93
CA ARG A 471 -43.38 45.20 20.95
C ARG A 471 -41.92 45.20 20.51
N TRP A 472 -41.58 46.00 19.50
CA TRP A 472 -40.19 46.13 19.04
C TRP A 472 -39.28 46.70 20.14
N TYR A 473 -39.69 47.81 20.80
CA TYR A 473 -38.92 48.42 21.89
C TYR A 473 -38.86 47.52 23.13
N ALA A 474 -39.92 46.77 23.43
CA ALA A 474 -39.89 45.78 24.50
C ALA A 474 -38.86 44.68 24.19
N ALA A 475 -38.87 44.13 22.97
CA ALA A 475 -37.90 43.13 22.53
C ALA A 475 -36.46 43.67 22.53
N GLN A 476 -36.27 44.93 22.15
CA GLN A 476 -34.97 45.61 22.21
C GLN A 476 -34.47 45.70 23.66
N ALA A 477 -35.32 46.20 24.57
CA ALA A 477 -34.96 46.35 25.98
C ALA A 477 -34.63 45.00 26.62
N THR A 478 -35.40 43.96 26.32
CA THR A 478 -35.12 42.58 26.77
C THR A 478 -33.78 42.08 26.23
N GLY A 479 -33.52 42.23 24.92
CA GLY A 479 -32.26 41.80 24.32
C GLY A 479 -31.05 42.47 24.96
N ILE A 480 -31.13 43.79 25.17
CA ILE A 480 -30.10 44.58 25.86
C ILE A 480 -29.90 44.07 27.29
N ALA A 481 -30.97 43.96 28.08
CA ALA A 481 -30.87 43.50 29.47
C ALA A 481 -30.26 42.10 29.57
N ARG A 482 -30.63 41.19 28.66
CA ARG A 482 -30.12 39.81 28.64
C ARG A 482 -28.63 39.77 28.29
N VAL A 483 -28.19 40.50 27.27
CA VAL A 483 -26.79 40.48 26.85
C VAL A 483 -25.87 41.12 27.89
N GLU A 484 -26.31 42.21 28.52
CA GLU A 484 -25.57 42.89 29.59
C GLU A 484 -25.43 42.04 30.85
N ARG A 485 -26.43 41.21 31.14
CA ARG A 485 -26.46 40.38 32.34
C ARG A 485 -25.76 39.03 32.19
N TYR A 486 -25.77 38.43 31.00
CA TYR A 486 -25.39 37.03 30.82
C TYR A 486 -24.30 36.75 29.77
N TYR A 487 -23.98 37.69 28.87
CA TYR A 487 -23.18 37.40 27.67
C TYR A 487 -22.04 38.41 27.42
N THR A 488 -21.49 39.00 28.47
CA THR A 488 -20.34 39.91 28.36
C THR A 488 -19.02 39.16 28.25
N GLN A 489 -18.07 39.73 27.52
CA GLN A 489 -16.71 39.17 27.40
C GLN A 489 -16.01 39.10 28.77
N GLU A 490 -16.23 40.08 29.64
CA GLU A 490 -15.67 40.16 30.98
C GLU A 490 -16.12 38.97 31.84
N MET A 491 -17.41 38.61 31.76
CA MET A 491 -17.93 37.43 32.47
C MET A 491 -17.34 36.13 31.94
N MET A 492 -17.29 35.94 30.63
CA MET A 492 -16.69 34.75 30.02
C MET A 492 -15.23 34.60 30.48
N VAL A 493 -14.43 35.67 30.37
CA VAL A 493 -13.02 35.67 30.78
C VAL A 493 -12.89 35.43 32.28
N GLY A 494 -13.76 36.03 33.11
CA GLY A 494 -13.81 35.80 34.55
C GLY A 494 -14.05 34.33 34.90
N SER A 495 -15.06 33.70 34.29
CA SER A 495 -15.36 32.28 34.51
C SER A 495 -14.19 31.37 34.11
N TYR A 496 -13.53 31.64 32.98
CA TYR A 496 -12.34 30.88 32.58
C TYR A 496 -11.12 31.17 33.47
N ARG A 497 -10.98 32.38 34.03
CA ARG A 497 -9.93 32.71 35.00
C ARG A 497 -10.06 31.85 36.25
N GLU A 498 -11.24 31.78 36.83
CA GLU A 498 -11.54 30.93 37.99
C GLU A 498 -11.26 29.44 37.69
N LEU A 499 -11.62 28.96 36.49
CA LEU A 499 -11.30 27.61 36.06
C LEU A 499 -9.78 27.38 35.99
N TYR A 500 -9.04 28.22 35.27
CA TYR A 500 -7.60 28.04 35.13
C TYR A 500 -6.86 28.16 36.46
N GLU A 501 -7.24 29.08 37.34
CA GLU A 501 -6.64 29.22 38.67
C GLU A 501 -6.89 27.99 39.53
N ARG A 502 -8.13 27.48 39.59
CA ARG A 502 -8.48 26.26 40.32
C ARG A 502 -7.74 25.04 39.77
N LEU A 503 -7.71 24.86 38.45
CA LEU A 503 -7.08 23.69 37.83
C LEU A 503 -5.55 23.72 37.98
N ARG A 504 -4.91 24.90 37.89
CA ARG A 504 -3.46 25.06 38.12
C ARG A 504 -3.04 24.78 39.55
N ALA A 505 -3.94 24.93 40.52
CA ALA A 505 -3.68 24.70 41.94
C ALA A 505 -3.80 23.22 42.37
N GLN A 506 -4.24 22.31 41.48
CA GLN A 506 -4.37 20.90 41.82
C GLN A 506 -3.00 20.21 41.97
N PRO A 507 -2.80 19.40 43.02
CA PRO A 507 -1.57 18.63 43.21
C PRO A 507 -1.43 17.52 42.17
N ASP A 508 -0.19 17.16 41.88
CA ASP A 508 0.16 16.09 40.95
C ASP A 508 -0.35 14.74 41.49
N MET A 509 -1.10 13.99 40.67
CA MET A 509 -1.45 12.61 40.99
C MET A 509 -0.21 11.70 40.87
N PRO A 510 -0.08 10.64 41.69
CA PRO A 510 1.08 9.76 41.66
C PRO A 510 1.19 9.05 40.30
N THR A 511 2.27 9.33 39.57
CA THR A 511 2.57 8.71 38.28
C THR A 511 3.46 7.48 38.46
N GLU A 512 3.04 6.35 37.92
CA GLU A 512 3.85 5.14 37.81
C GLU A 512 4.71 5.17 36.53
N HIS A 513 6.01 4.88 36.70
CA HIS A 513 7.02 4.50 35.68
C HIS A 513 7.86 5.59 34.98
N GLY A 514 9.19 5.34 35.02
CA GLY A 514 10.29 6.20 34.62
C GLY A 514 10.74 6.13 33.16
N ALA A 515 11.65 7.03 32.80
CA ALA A 515 12.09 7.32 31.43
C ALA A 515 13.32 6.50 30.96
N PRO A 516 13.42 6.16 29.66
CA PRO A 516 14.69 5.78 29.04
C PRO A 516 15.11 6.62 27.80
N ARG A 517 16.40 6.43 27.45
CA ARG A 517 17.28 7.24 26.58
C ARG A 517 17.15 6.96 25.06
N ARG A 518 17.40 7.99 24.24
CA ARG A 518 17.44 7.99 22.75
C ARG A 518 18.70 7.32 22.14
N ARG A 519 18.54 6.62 21.00
CA ARG A 519 19.59 6.43 19.95
C ARG A 519 19.02 6.38 18.52
N ARG A 520 19.89 6.77 17.57
CA ARG A 520 19.70 7.12 16.14
C ARG A 520 19.50 5.92 15.19
N GLY A 521 18.80 6.17 14.07
CA GLY A 521 18.47 5.22 13.01
C GLY A 521 19.43 5.11 11.81
N VAL A 522 19.09 4.21 10.88
CA VAL A 522 19.72 3.91 9.57
C VAL A 522 18.62 3.33 8.61
N PRO A 523 18.70 3.50 7.28
CA PRO A 523 17.53 3.54 6.38
C PRO A 523 17.20 2.23 5.63
N ALA A 524 16.03 2.25 4.97
CA ALA A 524 15.38 1.16 4.23
C ALA A 524 15.61 1.19 2.70
N SER A 525 15.51 0.03 2.04
CA SER A 525 15.09 -0.19 0.63
C SER A 525 14.95 -1.72 0.41
N ALA A 526 14.15 -2.31 -0.48
CA ALA A 526 13.22 -1.89 -1.53
C ALA A 526 12.23 -3.04 -1.81
N GLY A 527 11.05 -2.71 -2.35
CA GLY A 527 9.94 -3.62 -2.62
C GLY A 527 10.10 -4.55 -3.83
N SER A 528 9.39 -5.67 -3.72
CA SER A 528 9.18 -6.76 -4.67
C SER A 528 8.20 -6.39 -5.79
N ALA A 529 8.49 -6.84 -7.01
CA ALA A 529 7.57 -6.77 -8.14
C ALA A 529 7.51 -8.15 -8.80
N LEU A 530 6.30 -8.58 -9.14
CA LEU A 530 5.95 -9.90 -9.66
C LEU A 530 6.11 -9.98 -11.19
N MET A 531 6.38 -11.18 -11.70
CA MET A 531 6.69 -11.47 -13.11
C MET A 531 5.58 -12.36 -13.70
N ALA A 532 5.05 -12.02 -14.88
CA ALA A 532 3.93 -12.73 -15.51
C ALA A 532 4.39 -13.60 -16.70
N GLY A 533 3.94 -14.87 -16.75
CA GLY A 533 4.32 -15.85 -17.77
C GLY A 533 3.23 -16.19 -18.81
N ILE A 534 3.66 -16.22 -20.07
CA ILE A 534 3.59 -17.23 -21.17
C ILE A 534 2.42 -18.24 -21.33
N GLY A 535 1.38 -18.28 -20.50
CA GLY A 535 0.37 -19.37 -20.59
C GLY A 535 -0.64 -19.39 -21.75
N PHE A 536 -0.66 -18.39 -22.65
CA PHE A 536 -1.88 -18.06 -23.41
C PHE A 536 -2.07 -18.79 -24.77
N GLU A 537 -1.01 -19.17 -25.48
CA GLU A 537 -1.12 -19.81 -26.82
C GLU A 537 -1.49 -21.32 -26.77
N LEU A 538 -1.04 -22.04 -25.74
CA LEU A 538 -1.30 -23.48 -25.57
C LEU A 538 -2.77 -23.77 -25.22
N ARG A 539 -3.44 -22.83 -24.57
CA ARG A 539 -4.87 -22.90 -24.20
C ARG A 539 -5.80 -23.03 -25.42
N LYS A 540 -5.44 -22.42 -26.55
CA LYS A 540 -6.24 -22.47 -27.78
C LYS A 540 -6.25 -23.87 -28.40
N MET A 541 -5.22 -24.68 -28.13
CA MET A 541 -5.13 -26.08 -28.59
C MET A 541 -5.80 -27.06 -27.61
N LEU A 542 -5.77 -26.77 -26.31
CA LEU A 542 -6.39 -27.58 -25.24
C LEU A 542 -7.91 -27.49 -25.17
N ARG A 543 -8.54 -26.50 -25.83
CA ARG A 543 -10.01 -26.34 -25.92
C ARG A 543 -10.75 -27.41 -26.73
N ARG A 544 -10.06 -28.43 -27.27
CA ARG A 544 -10.68 -29.55 -27.98
C ARG A 544 -10.65 -30.78 -27.07
N ASP A 545 -11.79 -31.13 -26.48
CA ASP A 545 -12.00 -32.31 -25.63
C ASP A 545 -11.78 -33.63 -26.41
N SER A 546 -10.52 -33.93 -26.73
CA SER A 546 -10.12 -35.17 -27.40
C SER A 546 -8.74 -35.58 -26.93
N LEU A 547 -8.54 -36.89 -26.70
CA LEU A 547 -7.23 -37.46 -26.33
C LEU A 547 -6.13 -37.12 -27.34
N LEU A 548 -6.49 -37.03 -28.62
CA LEU A 548 -5.60 -36.57 -29.71
C LEU A 548 -5.21 -35.09 -29.59
N GLY A 549 -6.12 -34.23 -29.10
CA GLY A 549 -5.84 -32.82 -28.84
C GLY A 549 -4.87 -32.63 -27.68
N LEU A 550 -5.05 -33.41 -26.62
CA LEU A 550 -4.16 -33.42 -25.45
C LEU A 550 -2.76 -33.94 -25.84
N LEU A 551 -2.66 -35.07 -26.53
CA LEU A 551 -1.38 -35.59 -27.04
C LEU A 551 -0.64 -34.55 -27.89
N ARG A 552 -1.35 -33.87 -28.82
CA ARG A 552 -0.76 -32.80 -29.66
C ARG A 552 -0.24 -31.63 -28.83
N ALA A 553 -0.98 -31.18 -27.81
CA ALA A 553 -0.58 -30.07 -26.95
C ALA A 553 0.70 -30.40 -26.16
N TYR A 554 0.80 -31.62 -25.62
CA TYR A 554 1.99 -32.08 -24.89
C TYR A 554 3.19 -32.31 -25.81
N THR A 555 3.00 -32.94 -26.98
CA THR A 555 4.09 -33.08 -27.97
C THR A 555 4.61 -31.71 -28.41
N TYR A 556 3.70 -30.77 -28.65
CA TYR A 556 4.04 -29.41 -29.04
C TYR A 556 4.76 -28.63 -27.93
N ALA A 557 4.33 -28.75 -26.68
CA ALA A 557 4.99 -28.17 -25.52
C ALA A 557 6.41 -28.73 -25.32
N GLY A 558 6.60 -30.05 -25.48
CA GLY A 558 7.91 -30.69 -25.38
C GLY A 558 8.90 -30.24 -26.46
N ILE A 559 8.41 -30.03 -27.69
CA ILE A 559 9.22 -29.47 -28.79
C ILE A 559 9.63 -28.02 -28.48
N ILE A 560 8.75 -27.22 -27.89
CA ILE A 560 9.07 -25.83 -27.51
C ILE A 560 10.09 -25.77 -26.37
N SER A 561 9.88 -26.55 -25.31
CA SER A 561 10.71 -26.48 -24.10
C SER A 561 12.09 -27.10 -24.31
N SER A 562 12.15 -28.20 -25.06
CA SER A 562 13.35 -29.04 -25.17
C SER A 562 13.98 -29.05 -26.57
N GLY A 563 13.28 -28.53 -27.58
CA GLY A 563 13.71 -28.56 -28.98
C GLY A 563 15.10 -27.97 -29.23
N PRO A 564 15.44 -26.77 -28.72
CA PRO A 564 16.74 -26.15 -28.99
C PRO A 564 17.94 -27.03 -28.60
N TRP A 565 17.96 -27.58 -27.38
CA TRP A 565 19.07 -28.43 -26.93
C TRP A 565 19.03 -29.84 -27.53
N ILE A 566 17.85 -30.42 -27.79
CA ILE A 566 17.73 -31.71 -28.50
C ILE A 566 18.32 -31.58 -29.90
N LEU A 567 17.93 -30.55 -30.65
CA LEU A 567 18.46 -30.28 -31.98
C LEU A 567 19.98 -30.06 -31.93
N SER A 568 20.47 -29.41 -30.87
CA SER A 568 21.91 -29.28 -30.66
C SER A 568 22.62 -30.60 -30.55
N ILE A 569 22.15 -31.49 -29.68
CA ILE A 569 22.81 -32.76 -29.44
C ILE A 569 22.68 -33.69 -30.65
N VAL A 570 21.48 -33.81 -31.23
CA VAL A 570 21.25 -34.59 -32.45
C VAL A 570 22.13 -34.08 -33.58
N GLY A 571 22.27 -32.76 -33.75
CA GLY A 571 23.17 -32.18 -34.75
C GLY A 571 24.64 -32.57 -34.55
N ILE A 572 25.15 -32.49 -33.31
CA ILE A 572 26.53 -32.88 -32.98
C ILE A 572 26.75 -34.38 -33.21
N LEU A 573 25.77 -35.21 -32.84
CA LEU A 573 25.83 -36.67 -33.03
C LEU A 573 25.78 -37.05 -34.51
N LEU A 574 24.93 -36.40 -35.30
CA LEU A 574 24.88 -36.58 -36.76
C LEU A 574 26.20 -36.21 -37.42
N ILE A 575 26.85 -35.10 -37.02
CA ILE A 575 28.19 -34.74 -37.50
C ILE A 575 29.18 -35.87 -37.18
N GLY A 576 29.14 -36.40 -35.95
CA GLY A 576 29.99 -37.50 -35.54
C GLY A 576 29.81 -38.74 -36.42
N ILE A 577 28.57 -39.23 -36.57
CA ILE A 577 28.26 -40.44 -37.33
C ILE A 577 28.57 -40.28 -38.82
N LEU A 578 28.12 -39.18 -39.43
CA LEU A 578 28.23 -38.98 -40.87
C LEU A 578 29.66 -38.64 -41.33
N SER A 579 30.52 -38.20 -40.41
CA SER A 579 31.93 -37.91 -40.71
C SER A 579 32.85 -39.11 -40.53
N LEU A 580 32.40 -40.21 -39.92
CA LEU A 580 33.20 -41.43 -39.68
C LEU A 580 33.89 -41.98 -40.96
N PRO A 581 33.25 -42.01 -42.15
CA PRO A 581 33.91 -42.55 -43.35
C PRO A 581 34.99 -41.64 -43.94
N PHE A 582 35.01 -40.35 -43.57
CA PHE A 582 35.81 -39.32 -44.24
C PHE A 582 36.91 -38.72 -43.36
N VAL A 583 36.77 -38.79 -42.04
CA VAL A 583 37.72 -38.21 -41.07
C VAL A 583 38.53 -39.33 -40.41
N ILE A 584 39.79 -39.48 -40.82
CA ILE A 584 40.71 -40.50 -40.31
C ILE A 584 41.93 -39.79 -39.72
N PRO A 585 42.37 -40.12 -38.49
CA PRO A 585 41.83 -41.12 -37.56
C PRO A 585 40.56 -40.66 -36.82
N GLY A 586 39.69 -41.60 -36.44
CA GLY A 586 38.40 -41.32 -35.79
C GLY A 586 38.48 -40.56 -34.46
N VAL A 587 39.65 -40.53 -33.81
CA VAL A 587 39.91 -39.70 -32.61
C VAL A 587 39.67 -38.21 -32.86
N LEU A 588 39.84 -37.71 -34.09
CA LEU A 588 39.56 -36.31 -34.43
C LEU A 588 38.08 -35.95 -34.25
N ILE A 589 37.17 -36.91 -34.44
CA ILE A 589 35.73 -36.73 -34.22
C ILE A 589 35.44 -36.64 -32.73
N THR A 590 36.07 -37.49 -31.91
CA THR A 590 35.97 -37.43 -30.44
C THR A 590 36.51 -36.10 -29.91
N GLN A 591 37.66 -35.64 -30.43
CA GLN A 591 38.22 -34.32 -30.09
C GLN A 591 37.25 -33.19 -30.42
N PHE A 592 36.62 -33.22 -31.59
CA PHE A 592 35.59 -32.26 -31.97
C PHE A 592 34.40 -32.26 -30.98
N GLN A 593 33.84 -33.43 -30.68
CA GLN A 593 32.68 -33.56 -29.79
C GLN A 593 33.00 -33.04 -28.38
N VAL A 594 34.17 -33.38 -27.83
CA VAL A 594 34.61 -32.91 -26.52
C VAL A 594 34.81 -31.39 -26.51
N SER A 595 35.47 -30.83 -27.53
CA SER A 595 35.64 -29.38 -27.68
C SER A 595 34.30 -28.64 -27.70
N VAL A 596 33.31 -29.16 -28.44
CA VAL A 596 31.96 -28.57 -28.49
C VAL A 596 31.22 -28.71 -27.16
N THR A 597 31.31 -29.85 -26.49
CA THR A 597 30.67 -30.09 -25.18
C THR A 597 31.18 -29.10 -24.12
N TYR A 598 32.50 -28.89 -24.03
CA TYR A 598 33.06 -27.88 -23.12
C TYR A 598 32.61 -26.47 -23.47
N MET A 599 32.55 -26.14 -24.75
CA MET A 599 32.11 -24.83 -25.20
C MET A 599 30.65 -24.57 -24.82
N ILE A 600 29.77 -25.56 -24.97
CA ILE A 600 28.36 -25.49 -24.52
C ILE A 600 28.28 -25.33 -23.00
N ALA A 601 28.97 -26.18 -22.24
CA ALA A 601 28.93 -26.17 -20.78
C ALA A 601 29.42 -24.84 -20.20
N VAL A 602 30.61 -24.38 -20.61
CA VAL A 602 31.22 -23.16 -20.07
C VAL A 602 30.46 -21.91 -20.53
N SER A 603 29.96 -21.87 -21.77
CA SER A 603 29.18 -20.71 -22.24
C SER A 603 27.86 -20.55 -21.49
N LEU A 604 27.19 -21.65 -21.11
CA LEU A 604 25.99 -21.60 -20.26
C LEU A 604 26.30 -21.07 -18.86
N ILE A 605 27.38 -21.54 -18.23
CA ILE A 605 27.78 -21.10 -16.88
C ILE A 605 28.19 -19.62 -16.88
N VAL A 606 29.01 -19.20 -17.84
CA VAL A 606 29.52 -17.82 -17.94
C VAL A 606 28.40 -16.83 -18.25
N THR A 607 27.42 -17.21 -19.08
CA THR A 607 26.29 -16.33 -19.39
C THR A 607 25.20 -16.36 -18.32
N GLY A 608 25.10 -17.44 -17.52
CA GLY A 608 24.13 -17.66 -16.45
C GLY A 608 23.78 -16.42 -15.61
N PRO A 609 24.77 -15.63 -15.12
CA PRO A 609 24.51 -14.39 -14.39
C PRO A 609 23.59 -13.39 -15.10
N LEU A 610 23.66 -13.28 -16.42
CA LEU A 610 22.91 -12.27 -17.16
C LEU A 610 21.57 -12.78 -17.69
N GLN A 611 21.38 -14.10 -17.75
CA GLN A 611 20.20 -14.76 -18.28
C GLN A 611 18.91 -14.34 -17.56
N LEU A 612 18.82 -14.60 -16.26
CA LEU A 612 17.62 -14.29 -15.47
C LEU A 612 17.44 -12.78 -15.27
N ALA A 613 18.54 -12.05 -15.06
CA ALA A 613 18.51 -10.60 -14.88
C ALA A 613 17.99 -9.85 -16.12
N LEU A 614 18.43 -10.24 -17.32
CA LEU A 614 17.97 -9.65 -18.58
C LEU A 614 16.49 -9.95 -18.84
N THR A 615 16.05 -11.18 -18.55
CA THR A 615 14.64 -11.58 -18.71
C THR A 615 13.75 -10.73 -17.81
N ARG A 616 14.16 -10.54 -16.55
CA ARG A 616 13.44 -9.69 -15.59
C ARG A 616 13.38 -8.24 -16.05
N PHE A 617 14.54 -7.65 -16.40
CA PHE A 617 14.63 -6.27 -16.89
C PHE A 617 13.71 -6.03 -18.10
N THR A 618 13.71 -6.96 -19.05
CA THR A 618 12.88 -6.88 -20.26
C THR A 618 11.40 -6.92 -19.90
N SER A 619 10.98 -7.84 -19.02
CA SER A 619 9.61 -7.93 -18.54
C SER A 619 9.15 -6.63 -17.86
N ASP A 620 9.99 -6.05 -16.99
CA ASP A 620 9.67 -4.81 -16.28
C ASP A 620 9.50 -3.61 -17.23
N ARG A 621 10.38 -3.47 -18.22
CA ARG A 621 10.27 -2.39 -19.23
C ARG A 621 9.04 -2.55 -20.13
N LEU A 622 8.68 -3.77 -20.50
CA LEU A 622 7.45 -4.04 -21.25
C LEU A 622 6.21 -3.71 -20.43
N PHE A 623 6.19 -4.07 -19.15
CA PHE A 623 5.11 -3.74 -18.23
C PHE A 623 4.95 -2.22 -18.05
N GLU A 624 6.07 -1.50 -17.91
CA GLU A 624 6.12 -0.03 -17.86
C GLU A 624 5.79 0.66 -19.20
N LYS A 625 5.47 -0.11 -20.25
CA LYS A 625 5.20 0.37 -21.62
C LYS A 625 6.38 1.11 -22.26
N ARG A 626 7.62 0.80 -21.85
CA ARG A 626 8.89 1.34 -22.39
C ARG A 626 9.62 0.32 -23.26
N ALA A 627 8.92 -0.18 -24.28
CA ALA A 627 9.48 -1.17 -25.21
C ALA A 627 10.66 -0.65 -26.03
N ASP A 628 10.80 0.67 -26.16
CA ASP A 628 11.89 1.35 -26.88
C ASP A 628 13.27 1.18 -26.22
N LEU A 629 13.30 0.87 -24.92
CA LEU A 629 14.53 0.62 -24.16
C LEU A 629 14.99 -0.83 -24.19
N VAL A 630 14.18 -1.75 -24.72
CA VAL A 630 14.47 -3.19 -24.68
C VAL A 630 15.61 -3.55 -25.63
N LEU A 631 15.50 -3.20 -26.92
CA LEU A 631 16.53 -3.48 -27.93
C LEU A 631 17.90 -2.80 -27.64
N PRO A 632 17.96 -1.52 -27.22
CA PRO A 632 19.23 -0.87 -26.89
C PRO A 632 19.94 -1.52 -25.69
N ASN A 633 19.21 -2.06 -24.71
CA ASN A 633 19.80 -2.79 -23.60
C ASN A 633 20.26 -4.20 -24.00
N TYR A 634 19.54 -4.87 -24.91
CA TYR A 634 20.02 -6.12 -25.51
C TYR A 634 21.38 -5.93 -26.19
N HIS A 635 21.58 -4.86 -26.96
CA HIS A 635 22.89 -4.55 -27.56
C HIS A 635 23.97 -4.35 -26.51
N SER A 636 23.69 -3.63 -25.42
CA SER A 636 24.66 -3.44 -24.34
C SER A 636 25.06 -4.76 -23.68
N VAL A 637 24.09 -5.64 -23.41
CA VAL A 637 24.37 -6.96 -22.82
C VAL A 637 25.16 -7.84 -23.78
N SER A 638 24.77 -7.90 -25.05
CA SER A 638 25.49 -8.64 -26.09
C SER A 638 26.91 -8.11 -26.27
N PHE A 639 27.12 -6.79 -26.24
CA PHE A 639 28.44 -6.17 -26.31
C PHE A 639 29.31 -6.54 -25.11
N VAL A 640 28.80 -6.40 -23.87
CA VAL A 640 29.52 -6.76 -22.64
C VAL A 640 29.89 -8.25 -22.64
N ILE A 641 28.98 -9.12 -23.03
CA ILE A 641 29.22 -10.56 -23.10
C ILE A 641 30.23 -10.91 -24.18
N THR A 642 30.15 -10.26 -25.34
CA THR A 642 31.12 -10.47 -26.43
C THR A 642 32.52 -10.11 -25.96
N LEU A 643 32.71 -8.95 -25.34
CA LEU A 643 34.01 -8.53 -24.82
C LEU A 643 34.49 -9.42 -23.67
N GLY A 644 33.62 -9.72 -22.71
CA GLY A 644 33.96 -10.57 -21.56
C GLY A 644 34.32 -12.00 -21.97
N ALA A 645 33.53 -12.60 -22.85
CA ALA A 645 33.79 -13.94 -23.39
C ALA A 645 35.03 -13.97 -24.28
N ALA A 646 35.27 -12.93 -25.09
CA ALA A 646 36.47 -12.84 -25.91
C ALA A 646 37.73 -12.69 -25.04
N TRP A 647 37.67 -11.88 -23.99
CA TRP A 647 38.78 -11.70 -23.05
C TRP A 647 39.10 -13.00 -22.30
N LEU A 648 38.08 -13.60 -21.66
CA LEU A 648 38.23 -14.87 -20.93
C LEU A 648 38.69 -16.00 -21.85
N GLY A 649 38.05 -16.11 -23.02
CA GLY A 649 38.38 -17.12 -24.03
C GLY A 649 39.79 -16.96 -24.57
N SER A 650 40.27 -15.72 -24.78
CA SER A 650 41.63 -15.46 -25.26
C SER A 650 42.67 -15.91 -24.24
N ILE A 651 42.45 -15.65 -22.94
CA ILE A 651 43.32 -16.14 -21.87
C ILE A 651 43.39 -17.67 -21.92
N VAL A 652 42.25 -18.34 -21.96
CA VAL A 652 42.20 -19.81 -22.01
C VAL A 652 42.93 -20.33 -23.25
N VAL A 653 42.58 -19.84 -24.44
CA VAL A 653 43.15 -20.33 -25.69
C VAL A 653 44.67 -20.10 -25.79
N LEU A 654 45.19 -19.01 -25.23
CA LEU A 654 46.63 -18.70 -25.22
C LEU A 654 47.43 -19.57 -24.24
N PHE A 655 46.93 -19.75 -23.01
CA PHE A 655 47.68 -20.42 -21.94
C PHE A 655 47.38 -21.92 -21.82
N VAL A 656 46.19 -22.36 -22.22
CA VAL A 656 45.67 -23.70 -21.97
C VAL A 656 45.86 -24.63 -23.18
N PHE A 657 45.93 -24.08 -24.40
CA PHE A 657 46.12 -24.85 -25.64
C PHE A 657 47.39 -24.50 -26.43
N PRO A 658 48.57 -24.32 -25.79
CA PRO A 658 49.78 -23.88 -26.48
C PRO A 658 50.32 -24.90 -27.50
N GLN A 659 49.90 -26.16 -27.45
CA GLN A 659 50.29 -27.18 -28.42
C GLN A 659 49.33 -27.31 -29.62
N GLN A 660 48.16 -26.66 -29.60
CA GLN A 660 47.17 -26.76 -30.69
C GLN A 660 47.42 -25.71 -31.78
N SER A 661 46.92 -25.95 -33.00
CA SER A 661 47.10 -25.03 -34.13
C SER A 661 46.45 -23.65 -33.86
N ALA A 662 46.95 -22.61 -34.54
CA ALA A 662 46.36 -21.28 -34.45
C ALA A 662 44.89 -21.28 -34.95
N VAL A 663 44.59 -22.09 -35.97
CA VAL A 663 43.23 -22.23 -36.52
C VAL A 663 42.28 -22.83 -35.50
N TYR A 664 42.64 -23.93 -34.85
CA TYR A 664 41.85 -24.54 -33.78
C TYR A 664 41.57 -23.54 -32.65
N ARG A 665 42.60 -22.81 -32.22
CA ARG A 665 42.51 -21.78 -31.17
C ARG A 665 41.53 -20.66 -31.51
N VAL A 666 41.62 -20.12 -32.73
CA VAL A 666 40.70 -19.09 -33.21
C VAL A 666 39.27 -19.62 -33.34
N LEU A 667 39.09 -20.85 -33.83
CA LEU A 667 37.76 -21.46 -33.96
C LEU A 667 37.12 -21.75 -32.59
N MET A 668 37.89 -22.20 -31.60
CA MET A 668 37.43 -22.36 -30.22
C MET A 668 36.99 -21.03 -29.61
N LEU A 669 37.79 -19.97 -29.79
CA LEU A 669 37.45 -18.63 -29.30
C LEU A 669 36.19 -18.09 -29.98
N ALA A 670 36.13 -18.16 -31.31
CA ALA A 670 35.00 -17.68 -32.10
C ALA A 670 33.72 -18.44 -31.75
N GLY A 671 33.78 -19.77 -31.69
CA GLY A 671 32.67 -20.60 -31.28
C GLY A 671 32.18 -20.25 -29.87
N PHE A 672 33.09 -20.06 -28.91
CA PHE A 672 32.73 -19.75 -27.52
C PHE A 672 31.99 -18.41 -27.43
N VAL A 673 32.51 -17.37 -28.09
CA VAL A 673 31.88 -16.05 -28.13
C VAL A 673 30.51 -16.09 -28.83
N VAL A 674 30.39 -16.84 -29.93
CA VAL A 674 29.13 -17.02 -30.65
C VAL A 674 28.11 -17.74 -29.76
N MET A 675 28.49 -18.83 -29.07
CA MET A 675 27.63 -19.54 -28.11
C MET A 675 27.14 -18.63 -26.99
N CYS A 676 28.02 -17.85 -26.38
CA CYS A 676 27.64 -16.90 -25.34
C CYS A 676 26.55 -15.93 -25.82
N ASN A 677 26.67 -15.43 -27.06
CA ASN A 677 25.66 -14.53 -27.63
C ASN A 677 24.35 -15.25 -28.00
N ILE A 678 24.41 -16.50 -28.47
CA ILE A 678 23.21 -17.29 -28.77
C ILE A 678 22.38 -17.51 -27.50
N TRP A 679 22.99 -17.87 -26.38
CA TRP A 679 22.24 -18.09 -25.13
C TRP A 679 21.44 -16.86 -24.72
N ILE A 680 22.04 -15.68 -24.86
CA ILE A 680 21.42 -14.41 -24.51
C ILE A 680 20.31 -14.04 -25.49
N ALA A 681 20.54 -14.23 -26.79
CA ALA A 681 19.52 -14.00 -27.82
C ALA A 681 18.31 -14.93 -27.62
N VAL A 682 18.54 -16.20 -27.30
CA VAL A 682 17.48 -17.18 -27.07
C VAL A 682 16.65 -16.86 -25.84
N ILE A 683 17.29 -16.49 -24.74
CA ILE A 683 16.60 -16.15 -23.50
C ILE A 683 15.80 -14.87 -23.66
N PHE A 684 16.34 -13.89 -24.37
CA PHE A 684 15.62 -12.70 -24.77
C PHE A 684 14.38 -13.04 -25.61
N LEU A 685 14.52 -13.85 -26.67
CA LEU A 685 13.40 -14.29 -27.51
C LEU A 685 12.36 -15.12 -26.75
N SER A 686 12.81 -15.92 -25.77
CA SER A 686 11.95 -16.71 -24.88
C SER A 686 11.10 -15.80 -23.99
N GLY A 687 11.71 -14.79 -23.37
CA GLY A 687 10.97 -13.74 -22.64
C GLY A 687 9.94 -13.01 -23.51
N MET A 688 10.17 -12.99 -24.82
CA MET A 688 9.26 -12.41 -25.82
C MET A 688 8.21 -13.37 -26.40
N LYS A 689 8.12 -14.58 -25.85
CA LYS A 689 7.17 -15.63 -26.25
C LYS A 689 7.30 -16.08 -27.72
N GLN A 690 8.50 -15.97 -28.32
CA GLN A 690 8.76 -16.31 -29.73
C GLN A 690 9.18 -17.78 -29.94
N TYR A 691 8.55 -18.72 -29.23
CA TYR A 691 8.98 -20.13 -29.18
C TYR A 691 9.06 -20.84 -30.53
N LYS A 692 8.04 -20.66 -31.37
CA LYS A 692 7.99 -21.27 -32.71
C LYS A 692 9.20 -20.83 -33.53
N ALA A 693 9.51 -19.53 -33.50
CA ALA A 693 10.61 -18.96 -34.24
C ALA A 693 11.97 -19.47 -33.73
N ILE A 694 12.13 -19.62 -32.40
CA ILE A 694 13.34 -20.21 -31.80
C ILE A 694 13.56 -21.63 -32.33
N VAL A 695 12.56 -22.52 -32.23
CA VAL A 695 12.70 -23.92 -32.66
C VAL A 695 13.06 -24.01 -34.15
N TRP A 696 12.38 -23.25 -35.02
CA TRP A 696 12.69 -23.22 -36.46
C TRP A 696 14.10 -22.69 -36.75
N THR A 697 14.52 -21.64 -36.04
CA THR A 697 15.86 -21.07 -36.22
C THR A 697 16.94 -22.06 -35.79
N PHE A 698 16.72 -22.81 -34.70
CA PHE A 698 17.59 -23.90 -34.27
C PHE A 698 17.63 -25.04 -35.28
N LEU A 699 16.49 -25.44 -35.83
CA LEU A 699 16.43 -26.50 -36.85
C LEU A 699 17.23 -26.11 -38.09
N VAL A 700 17.03 -24.90 -38.61
CA VAL A 700 17.78 -24.37 -39.77
C VAL A 700 19.26 -24.23 -39.44
N GLY A 701 19.59 -23.65 -38.27
CA GLY A 701 20.97 -23.46 -37.81
C GLY A 701 21.74 -24.77 -37.70
N TYR A 702 21.19 -25.78 -37.01
CA TYR A 702 21.85 -27.09 -36.87
C TYR A 702 21.86 -27.91 -38.16
N THR A 703 20.87 -27.75 -39.05
CA THR A 703 20.94 -28.32 -40.40
C THR A 703 22.13 -27.73 -41.16
N MET A 704 22.32 -26.41 -41.11
CA MET A 704 23.48 -25.74 -41.70
C MET A 704 24.80 -26.19 -41.05
N THR A 705 24.84 -26.31 -39.72
CA THR A 705 26.00 -26.86 -38.99
C THR A 705 26.40 -28.24 -39.50
N VAL A 706 25.43 -29.16 -39.67
CA VAL A 706 25.70 -30.51 -40.20
C VAL A 706 26.21 -30.45 -41.65
N LEU A 707 25.54 -29.70 -42.52
CA LEU A 707 25.93 -29.59 -43.93
C LEU A 707 27.33 -28.99 -44.11
N LEU A 708 27.65 -27.92 -43.38
CA LEU A 708 28.95 -27.28 -43.44
C LEU A 708 30.05 -28.15 -42.82
N ALA A 709 29.77 -28.85 -41.71
CA ALA A 709 30.73 -29.79 -41.14
C ALA A 709 31.04 -30.94 -42.10
N LEU A 710 30.05 -31.45 -42.85
CA LEU A 710 30.25 -32.46 -43.88
C LEU A 710 31.01 -31.90 -45.10
N LEU A 711 30.77 -30.64 -45.48
CA LEU A 711 31.50 -29.98 -46.56
C LEU A 711 33.00 -29.85 -46.22
N PHE A 712 33.33 -29.53 -44.97
CA PHE A 712 34.70 -29.30 -44.51
C PHE A 712 35.35 -30.51 -43.84
N ASN A 713 34.69 -31.67 -43.78
CA ASN A 713 35.18 -32.85 -43.04
C ASN A 713 36.58 -33.31 -43.50
N ARG A 714 36.94 -33.09 -44.77
CA ARG A 714 38.28 -33.42 -45.31
C ARG A 714 39.42 -32.62 -44.69
N LEU A 715 39.12 -31.50 -44.02
CA LEU A 715 40.09 -30.68 -43.28
C LEU A 715 40.29 -31.18 -41.83
N GLY A 716 39.76 -32.36 -41.48
CA GLY A 716 39.91 -32.97 -40.16
C GLY A 716 39.19 -32.19 -39.06
N LEU A 717 39.77 -32.16 -37.86
CA LEU A 717 39.21 -31.50 -36.67
C LEU A 717 38.88 -30.01 -36.92
N GLU A 718 39.79 -29.28 -37.56
CA GLU A 718 39.62 -27.85 -37.85
C GLU A 718 38.44 -27.62 -38.80
N GLY A 719 38.25 -28.51 -39.79
CA GLY A 719 37.11 -28.47 -40.70
C GLY A 719 35.77 -28.69 -40.01
N LEU A 720 35.70 -29.69 -39.12
CA LEU A 720 34.50 -29.95 -38.33
C LEU A 720 34.16 -28.76 -37.40
N LEU A 721 35.17 -28.19 -36.74
CA LEU A 721 35.00 -26.99 -35.92
C LEU A 721 34.59 -25.77 -36.75
N LEU A 722 35.18 -25.57 -37.93
CA LEU A 722 34.81 -24.46 -38.83
C LEU A 722 33.36 -24.59 -39.27
N GLY A 723 32.93 -25.78 -39.68
CA GLY A 723 31.55 -26.06 -40.04
C GLY A 723 30.58 -25.81 -38.88
N PHE A 724 30.97 -26.20 -37.67
CA PHE A 724 30.21 -25.89 -36.45
C PHE A 724 30.11 -24.37 -36.21
N VAL A 725 31.23 -23.65 -36.15
CA VAL A 725 31.26 -22.21 -35.88
C VAL A 725 30.45 -21.43 -36.90
N MET A 726 30.57 -21.75 -38.19
CA MET A 726 29.78 -21.11 -39.25
C MET A 726 28.29 -21.39 -39.13
N GLY A 727 27.90 -22.63 -38.83
CA GLY A 727 26.49 -22.98 -38.62
C GLY A 727 25.91 -22.27 -37.39
N GLN A 728 26.67 -22.15 -36.31
CA GLN A 728 26.27 -21.38 -35.13
C GLN A 728 26.22 -19.88 -35.38
N LEU A 729 27.10 -19.34 -36.23
CA LEU A 729 27.01 -17.95 -36.66
C LEU A 729 25.72 -17.71 -37.46
N CYS A 730 25.33 -18.64 -38.34
CA CYS A 730 24.03 -18.58 -39.03
C CYS A 730 22.86 -18.59 -38.04
N LEU A 731 22.95 -19.44 -37.00
CA LEU A 731 21.96 -19.48 -35.93
C LEU A 731 21.87 -18.15 -35.15
N LEU A 732 23.01 -17.54 -34.83
CA LEU A 732 23.08 -16.24 -34.16
C LEU A 732 22.49 -15.13 -35.04
N ILE A 733 22.85 -15.07 -36.32
CA ILE A 733 22.28 -14.11 -37.26
C ILE A 733 20.76 -14.27 -37.35
N GLY A 734 20.28 -15.51 -37.43
CA GLY A 734 18.84 -15.80 -37.42
C GLY A 734 18.12 -15.30 -36.16
N THR A 735 18.69 -15.58 -34.98
CA THR A 735 18.10 -15.12 -33.71
C THR A 735 18.14 -13.59 -33.56
N VAL A 736 19.23 -12.94 -33.95
CA VAL A 736 19.34 -11.47 -33.94
C VAL A 736 18.37 -10.83 -34.94
N ALA A 737 18.24 -11.37 -36.15
CA ALA A 737 17.28 -10.87 -37.14
C ALA A 737 15.84 -10.92 -36.63
N LEU A 738 15.47 -11.98 -35.90
CA LEU A 738 14.15 -12.08 -35.25
C LEU A 738 13.96 -11.01 -34.16
N ILE A 739 15.00 -10.68 -33.40
CA ILE A 739 14.96 -9.62 -32.39
C ILE A 739 14.71 -8.26 -33.05
N TYR A 740 15.48 -7.92 -34.09
CA TYR A 740 15.34 -6.67 -34.83
C TYR A 740 14.01 -6.52 -35.55
N ARG A 741 13.44 -7.64 -36.03
CA ARG A 741 12.11 -7.62 -36.67
C ARG A 741 10.99 -7.23 -35.69
N ASN A 742 11.11 -7.61 -34.43
CA ASN A 742 10.05 -7.43 -33.43
C ASN A 742 10.19 -6.13 -32.61
N PHE A 743 11.33 -5.44 -32.68
CA PHE A 743 11.62 -4.28 -31.84
C PHE A 743 12.30 -3.14 -32.57
N THR A 744 11.91 -1.92 -32.21
CA THR A 744 12.53 -0.68 -32.69
C THR A 744 13.04 0.13 -31.50
N GLY A 745 14.30 0.55 -31.54
CA GLY A 745 14.90 1.44 -30.54
C GLY A 745 15.13 2.84 -31.10
N ARG A 746 14.93 3.87 -30.27
CA ARG A 746 15.30 5.27 -30.62
C ARG A 746 16.81 5.52 -30.52
N ARG A 747 17.50 4.71 -29.70
CA ARG A 747 18.95 4.75 -29.49
C ARG A 747 19.53 3.39 -29.87
N PHE A 748 20.82 3.35 -30.20
CA PHE A 748 21.47 2.08 -30.51
C PHE A 748 21.88 1.29 -29.25
N VAL A 749 22.31 1.97 -28.17
CA VAL A 749 22.84 1.35 -26.94
C VAL A 749 22.27 2.06 -25.71
N SER A 750 21.96 1.30 -24.65
CA SER A 750 21.62 1.82 -23.32
C SER A 750 22.14 0.89 -22.21
N PHE A 751 22.82 1.40 -21.20
CA PHE A 751 23.40 0.61 -20.11
C PHE A 751 22.51 0.57 -18.84
N GLU A 752 21.22 0.92 -18.96
CA GLU A 752 20.31 0.94 -17.82
C GLU A 752 20.19 -0.41 -17.11
N VAL A 753 20.29 -1.53 -17.82
CA VAL A 753 20.29 -2.88 -17.26
C VAL A 753 21.40 -3.11 -16.21
N PHE A 754 22.50 -2.36 -16.28
CA PHE A 754 23.62 -2.46 -15.34
C PHE A 754 23.57 -1.43 -14.21
N ASN A 755 22.55 -0.55 -14.18
CA ASN A 755 22.39 0.40 -13.09
C ASN A 755 22.06 -0.36 -11.79
N PRO A 756 22.67 -0.03 -10.63
CA PRO A 756 22.35 -0.65 -9.34
C PRO A 756 20.85 -0.69 -8.99
N ARG A 757 20.06 0.25 -9.51
CA ARG A 757 18.60 0.28 -9.33
C ARG A 757 17.87 -0.86 -10.07
N TYR A 758 18.41 -1.33 -11.18
CA TYR A 758 17.80 -2.33 -12.07
C TYR A 758 18.59 -3.65 -12.10
N ALA A 759 19.78 -3.68 -11.50
CA ALA A 759 20.56 -4.88 -11.30
C ALA A 759 19.92 -5.72 -10.18
N TYR A 760 19.72 -7.02 -10.44
CA TYR A 760 19.21 -7.98 -9.47
C TYR A 760 20.30 -9.01 -9.12
N PRO A 761 21.25 -8.71 -8.22
CA PRO A 761 22.39 -9.60 -7.93
C PRO A 761 21.97 -11.02 -7.54
N SER A 762 20.85 -11.16 -6.84
CA SER A 762 20.30 -12.46 -6.45
C SER A 762 19.94 -13.31 -7.68
N LEU A 763 19.30 -12.75 -8.70
CA LEU A 763 18.98 -13.47 -9.95
C LEU A 763 20.24 -13.86 -10.72
N MET A 764 21.28 -13.02 -10.68
CA MET A 764 22.55 -13.33 -11.32
C MET A 764 23.22 -14.55 -10.67
N LEU A 765 23.28 -14.57 -9.34
CA LEU A 765 23.87 -15.70 -8.61
C LEU A 765 23.06 -16.99 -8.77
N ILE A 766 21.72 -16.89 -8.81
CA ILE A 766 20.85 -18.05 -9.08
C ILE A 766 21.17 -18.66 -10.45
N GLY A 767 21.26 -17.84 -11.50
CA GLY A 767 21.57 -18.29 -12.84
C GLY A 767 22.95 -18.96 -12.92
N LEU A 768 23.95 -18.42 -12.21
CA LEU A 768 25.27 -19.02 -12.10
C LEU A 768 25.22 -20.38 -11.38
N PHE A 769 24.64 -20.45 -10.19
CA PHE A 769 24.62 -21.66 -9.37
C PHE A 769 23.79 -22.78 -9.99
N TYR A 770 22.66 -22.47 -10.62
CA TYR A 770 21.86 -23.49 -11.30
C TYR A 770 22.63 -24.13 -12.46
N ASN A 771 23.22 -23.31 -13.34
CA ASN A 771 24.01 -23.80 -14.47
C ASN A 771 25.27 -24.55 -14.00
N LEU A 772 25.98 -24.04 -13.00
CA LEU A 772 27.13 -24.71 -12.41
C LEU A 772 26.74 -26.06 -11.80
N GLY A 773 25.65 -26.09 -11.03
CA GLY A 773 25.16 -27.30 -10.36
C GLY A 773 24.79 -28.42 -11.32
N ILE A 774 24.28 -28.11 -12.52
CA ILE A 774 23.94 -29.11 -13.56
C ILE A 774 25.19 -29.76 -14.19
N TRP A 775 26.31 -29.03 -14.23
CA TRP A 775 27.54 -29.48 -14.91
C TRP A 775 28.65 -29.95 -13.96
N LEU A 776 28.55 -29.63 -12.67
CA LEU A 776 29.61 -29.85 -11.68
C LEU A 776 30.04 -31.32 -11.58
N ASP A 777 29.08 -32.23 -11.55
CA ASP A 777 29.30 -33.68 -11.54
C ASP A 777 30.16 -34.13 -12.73
N LYS A 778 29.83 -33.67 -13.94
CA LYS A 778 30.54 -34.03 -15.18
C LYS A 778 31.98 -33.55 -15.14
N PHE A 779 32.22 -32.30 -14.73
CA PHE A 779 33.58 -31.80 -14.55
C PHE A 779 34.37 -32.66 -13.57
N MET A 780 33.76 -33.11 -12.47
CA MET A 780 34.43 -33.98 -11.50
C MET A 780 34.78 -35.34 -12.10
N PHE A 781 33.87 -35.97 -12.86
CA PHE A 781 34.15 -37.23 -13.56
C PHE A 781 35.22 -37.07 -14.65
N TRP A 782 35.27 -35.94 -15.35
CA TRP A 782 36.30 -35.66 -16.37
C TRP A 782 37.70 -35.55 -15.77
N TYR A 783 37.85 -35.07 -14.53
CA TYR A 783 39.15 -34.91 -13.88
C TYR A 783 39.47 -35.97 -12.81
N ALA A 784 38.55 -36.89 -12.52
CA ALA A 784 38.76 -37.94 -11.54
C ALA A 784 39.69 -39.05 -12.06
N PRO A 785 40.65 -39.53 -11.23
CA PRO A 785 41.51 -40.64 -11.60
C PRO A 785 40.70 -41.90 -11.91
N GLY A 786 40.95 -42.53 -13.06
CA GLY A 786 40.31 -43.79 -13.47
C GLY A 786 39.00 -43.66 -14.26
N THR A 787 38.38 -42.48 -14.31
CA THR A 787 37.16 -42.22 -15.10
C THR A 787 37.36 -41.20 -16.21
N GLY A 788 38.20 -40.18 -15.97
CA GLY A 788 38.56 -39.17 -16.95
C GLY A 788 39.69 -39.62 -17.89
N GLN A 789 39.53 -39.37 -19.17
CA GLN A 789 40.57 -39.58 -20.20
C GLN A 789 40.88 -38.26 -20.91
N GLN A 790 42.17 -37.98 -21.08
CA GLN A 790 42.63 -36.79 -21.80
C GLN A 790 42.39 -36.96 -23.31
N VAL A 791 41.67 -36.01 -23.91
CA VAL A 791 41.26 -36.10 -25.33
C VAL A 791 41.98 -35.07 -26.20
N ILE A 792 41.99 -33.80 -25.80
CA ILE A 792 42.66 -32.72 -26.53
C ILE A 792 43.12 -31.59 -25.60
N GLY A 793 44.42 -31.31 -25.58
CA GLY A 793 44.99 -30.39 -24.59
C GLY A 793 44.60 -30.84 -23.17
N PRO A 794 44.12 -29.96 -22.29
CA PRO A 794 43.64 -30.34 -20.95
C PRO A 794 42.13 -30.69 -20.92
N LEU A 795 41.47 -30.81 -22.08
CA LEU A 795 40.08 -31.26 -22.12
C LEU A 795 40.03 -32.77 -21.93
N ASN A 796 39.31 -33.20 -20.89
CA ASN A 796 39.08 -34.59 -20.58
C ASN A 796 37.63 -34.96 -20.85
N ALA A 797 37.38 -36.23 -21.16
CA ALA A 797 36.03 -36.77 -21.25
C ALA A 797 35.93 -38.06 -20.44
N SER A 798 34.71 -38.42 -20.04
CA SER A 798 34.46 -39.69 -19.36
C SER A 798 33.40 -40.45 -20.13
N VAL A 799 33.83 -41.33 -21.04
CA VAL A 799 32.92 -42.17 -21.84
C VAL A 799 31.99 -42.99 -20.94
N ILE A 800 32.49 -43.39 -19.75
CA ILE A 800 31.75 -44.14 -18.74
C ILE A 800 30.55 -43.35 -18.22
N TYR A 801 30.68 -42.04 -18.06
CA TYR A 801 29.67 -41.18 -17.45
C TYR A 801 28.84 -40.39 -18.48
N ASP A 802 29.48 -39.89 -19.54
CA ASP A 802 28.85 -38.98 -20.50
C ASP A 802 27.72 -39.65 -21.32
N ILE A 803 27.90 -40.93 -21.69
CA ILE A 803 26.91 -41.66 -22.51
C ILE A 803 25.63 -41.97 -21.70
N PRO A 804 25.71 -42.58 -20.49
CA PRO A 804 24.51 -42.82 -19.68
C PRO A 804 23.76 -41.55 -19.29
N VAL A 805 24.49 -40.50 -18.89
CA VAL A 805 23.87 -39.20 -18.56
C VAL A 805 23.15 -38.62 -19.77
N PHE A 806 23.73 -38.70 -20.96
CA PHE A 806 23.07 -38.23 -22.17
C PHE A 806 21.74 -38.96 -22.42
N LEU A 807 21.73 -40.29 -22.34
CA LEU A 807 20.51 -41.08 -22.52
C LEU A 807 19.47 -40.78 -21.44
N ALA A 808 19.89 -40.60 -20.20
CA ALA A 808 19.03 -40.19 -19.10
C ALA A 808 18.33 -38.83 -19.36
N TYR A 809 19.06 -37.85 -19.91
CA TYR A 809 18.51 -36.53 -20.21
C TYR A 809 17.49 -36.54 -21.35
N LEU A 810 17.51 -37.52 -22.26
CA LEU A 810 16.41 -37.71 -23.22
C LEU A 810 15.09 -38.08 -22.52
N GLY A 811 15.17 -38.71 -21.33
CA GLY A 811 14.02 -39.02 -20.48
C GLY A 811 13.31 -37.80 -19.89
N ILE A 812 13.95 -36.63 -19.88
CA ILE A 812 13.40 -35.38 -19.31
C ILE A 812 12.26 -34.80 -20.18
N ILE A 813 12.26 -35.09 -21.49
CA ILE A 813 11.39 -34.44 -22.48
C ILE A 813 9.90 -34.46 -22.09
N PRO A 814 9.30 -35.59 -21.68
CA PRO A 814 7.88 -35.64 -21.35
C PRO A 814 7.50 -34.76 -20.16
N GLY A 815 8.28 -34.73 -19.08
CA GLY A 815 7.93 -33.89 -17.93
C GLY A 815 8.26 -32.41 -18.12
N MET A 816 9.21 -32.04 -18.99
CA MET A 816 9.36 -30.63 -19.40
C MET A 816 8.14 -30.12 -20.17
N ALA A 817 7.53 -30.97 -20.99
CA ALA A 817 6.27 -30.66 -21.66
C ALA A 817 5.12 -30.47 -20.65
N VAL A 818 5.02 -31.35 -19.66
CA VAL A 818 4.02 -31.26 -18.59
C VAL A 818 4.21 -29.99 -17.76
N PHE A 819 5.46 -29.67 -17.41
CA PHE A 819 5.79 -28.46 -16.67
C PHE A 819 5.30 -27.20 -17.40
N LEU A 820 5.62 -27.06 -18.69
CA LEU A 820 5.20 -25.92 -19.51
C LEU A 820 3.66 -25.83 -19.60
N VAL A 821 2.97 -26.97 -19.74
CA VAL A 821 1.50 -26.98 -19.86
C VAL A 821 0.82 -26.74 -18.52
N ARG A 822 1.26 -27.35 -17.42
CA ARG A 822 0.52 -27.31 -16.15
C ARG A 822 0.91 -26.13 -15.27
N ILE A 823 2.21 -25.86 -15.11
CA ILE A 823 2.66 -24.80 -14.20
C ILE A 823 2.57 -23.44 -14.88
N GLU A 824 2.82 -23.34 -16.18
CA GLU A 824 2.84 -22.04 -16.85
C GLU A 824 1.47 -21.57 -17.37
N THR A 825 0.50 -22.48 -17.58
CA THR A 825 -0.87 -22.09 -17.97
C THR A 825 -1.86 -22.11 -16.82
N ASP A 826 -1.95 -23.22 -16.08
CA ASP A 826 -3.02 -23.40 -15.09
C ASP A 826 -2.74 -22.57 -13.82
N PHE A 827 -1.51 -22.62 -13.29
CA PHE A 827 -1.16 -21.90 -12.06
C PHE A 827 -1.20 -20.37 -12.23
N VAL A 828 -0.78 -19.83 -13.38
CA VAL A 828 -0.80 -18.37 -13.63
C VAL A 828 -2.21 -17.80 -13.57
N GLU A 829 -3.22 -18.53 -14.05
CA GLU A 829 -4.62 -18.08 -14.01
C GLU A 829 -5.13 -17.96 -12.57
N TYR A 830 -4.85 -18.96 -11.72
CA TYR A 830 -5.27 -18.92 -10.32
C TYR A 830 -4.42 -17.96 -9.48
N TYR A 831 -3.15 -17.79 -9.83
CA TYR A 831 -2.30 -16.76 -9.27
C TYR A 831 -2.89 -15.36 -9.55
N ASP A 832 -3.21 -15.05 -10.81
CA ASP A 832 -3.83 -13.78 -11.18
C ASP A 832 -5.20 -13.62 -10.53
N ALA A 833 -6.01 -14.69 -10.47
CA ALA A 833 -7.31 -14.67 -9.83
C ALA A 833 -7.23 -14.35 -8.33
N PHE A 834 -6.26 -14.93 -7.61
CA PHE A 834 -6.03 -14.62 -6.19
C PHE A 834 -5.68 -13.14 -5.98
N TYR A 835 -4.69 -12.62 -6.71
CA TYR A 835 -4.31 -11.20 -6.59
C TYR A 835 -5.38 -10.24 -7.13
N ASN A 836 -6.23 -10.69 -8.07
CA ASN A 836 -7.39 -9.92 -8.51
C ASN A 836 -8.50 -9.91 -7.44
N ALA A 837 -8.73 -11.01 -6.72
CA ALA A 837 -9.68 -11.04 -5.60
C ALA A 837 -9.24 -10.08 -4.48
N VAL A 838 -7.95 -10.07 -4.15
CA VAL A 838 -7.36 -9.13 -3.17
C VAL A 838 -7.53 -7.68 -3.62
N ARG A 839 -7.14 -7.35 -4.87
CA ARG A 839 -7.24 -5.99 -5.42
C ARG A 839 -8.66 -5.52 -5.71
N GLY A 840 -9.55 -6.47 -6.03
CA GLY A 840 -10.96 -6.23 -6.36
C GLY A 840 -11.87 -6.10 -5.15
N GLY A 841 -11.32 -6.26 -3.93
CA GLY A 841 -12.07 -6.09 -2.69
C GLY A 841 -13.04 -7.24 -2.42
N ALA A 842 -12.65 -8.49 -2.70
CA ALA A 842 -13.46 -9.66 -2.40
C ALA A 842 -13.53 -9.97 -0.88
N SER A 843 -14.41 -10.90 -0.52
CA SER A 843 -14.52 -11.41 0.86
C SER A 843 -13.31 -12.25 1.25
N LEU A 844 -13.05 -12.33 2.55
CA LEU A 844 -11.94 -13.16 3.07
C LEU A 844 -12.10 -14.63 2.65
N GLU A 845 -13.32 -15.16 2.71
CA GLU A 845 -13.63 -16.54 2.27
C GLU A 845 -13.32 -16.75 0.79
N HIS A 846 -13.69 -15.81 -0.08
CA HIS A 846 -13.37 -15.91 -1.51
C HIS A 846 -11.87 -15.81 -1.79
N ILE A 847 -11.14 -14.97 -1.04
CA ILE A 847 -9.68 -14.87 -1.14
C ILE A 847 -9.04 -16.20 -0.71
N GLU A 848 -9.50 -16.79 0.40
CA GLU A 848 -9.04 -18.08 0.92
C GLU A 848 -9.33 -19.24 -0.06
N ASP A 849 -10.51 -19.24 -0.68
CA ASP A 849 -10.89 -20.21 -1.71
C ASP A 849 -9.99 -20.12 -2.93
N MET A 850 -9.69 -18.90 -3.39
CA MET A 850 -8.81 -18.69 -4.53
C MET A 850 -7.37 -19.11 -4.22
N ARG A 851 -6.88 -18.84 -3.00
CA ARG A 851 -5.61 -19.36 -2.51
C ARG A 851 -5.62 -20.89 -2.52
N ASN A 852 -6.62 -21.50 -1.89
CA ASN A 852 -6.73 -22.96 -1.78
C ASN A 852 -6.74 -23.62 -3.16
N THR A 853 -7.50 -23.06 -4.11
CA THR A 853 -7.56 -23.53 -5.50
C THR A 853 -6.20 -23.40 -6.20
N MET A 854 -5.49 -22.29 -5.98
CA MET A 854 -4.12 -22.11 -6.48
C MET A 854 -3.15 -23.16 -5.91
N VAL A 855 -3.21 -23.43 -4.59
CA VAL A 855 -2.38 -24.44 -3.91
C VAL A 855 -2.68 -25.84 -4.44
N GLN A 856 -3.96 -26.19 -4.62
CA GLN A 856 -4.37 -27.46 -5.20
C GLN A 856 -3.86 -27.61 -6.64
N THR A 857 -3.92 -26.54 -7.44
CA THR A 857 -3.42 -26.53 -8.82
C THR A 857 -1.91 -26.73 -8.87
N ILE A 858 -1.15 -26.09 -7.96
CA ILE A 858 0.29 -26.32 -7.81
C ILE A 858 0.59 -27.79 -7.48
N ARG A 859 -0.09 -28.34 -6.45
CA ARG A 859 0.12 -29.73 -6.02
C ARG A 859 -0.22 -30.71 -7.14
N ALA A 860 -1.32 -30.48 -7.86
CA ALA A 860 -1.71 -31.29 -9.01
C ALA A 860 -0.68 -31.19 -10.15
N GLY A 861 -0.19 -29.99 -10.46
CA GLY A 861 0.85 -29.77 -11.48
C GLY A 861 2.16 -30.48 -11.15
N LEU A 862 2.63 -30.38 -9.90
CA LEU A 862 3.83 -31.10 -9.45
C LEU A 862 3.64 -32.62 -9.46
N TYR A 863 2.46 -33.10 -9.04
CA TYR A 863 2.11 -34.52 -9.09
C TYR A 863 2.11 -35.06 -10.52
N GLU A 864 1.56 -34.34 -11.48
CA GLU A 864 1.57 -34.73 -12.90
C GLU A 864 3.00 -34.76 -13.48
N ILE A 865 3.88 -33.81 -13.09
CA ILE A 865 5.31 -33.87 -13.46
C ILE A 865 5.94 -35.15 -12.91
N VAL A 866 5.76 -35.44 -11.62
CA VAL A 866 6.31 -36.65 -10.98
C VAL A 866 5.79 -37.92 -11.65
N LYS A 867 4.48 -37.98 -11.93
CA LYS A 867 3.83 -39.13 -12.57
C LYS A 867 4.37 -39.37 -13.98
N VAL A 868 4.43 -38.34 -14.82
CA VAL A 868 4.94 -38.48 -16.19
C VAL A 868 6.43 -38.80 -16.21
N GLN A 869 7.22 -38.20 -15.32
CA GLN A 869 8.64 -38.53 -15.20
C GLN A 869 8.86 -39.95 -14.69
N ALA A 870 8.05 -40.43 -13.74
CA ALA A 870 8.11 -41.82 -13.29
C ALA A 870 7.79 -42.78 -14.45
N MET A 871 6.81 -42.47 -15.30
CA MET A 871 6.52 -43.27 -16.51
C MET A 871 7.68 -43.26 -17.50
N ALA A 872 8.30 -42.10 -17.75
CA ALA A 872 9.45 -41.98 -18.64
C ALA A 872 10.67 -42.74 -18.10
N ALA A 873 10.92 -42.65 -16.79
CA ALA A 873 11.98 -43.39 -16.12
C ALA A 873 11.74 -44.90 -16.16
N LEU A 874 10.52 -45.37 -15.87
CA LEU A 874 10.16 -46.79 -15.96
C LEU A 874 10.31 -47.33 -17.39
N LEU A 875 9.96 -46.53 -18.41
CA LEU A 875 10.15 -46.90 -19.81
C LEU A 875 11.64 -47.05 -20.14
N LEU A 876 12.49 -46.11 -19.68
CA LEU A 876 13.94 -46.21 -19.84
C LEU A 876 14.53 -47.38 -19.04
N PHE A 877 13.95 -47.74 -17.91
CA PHE A 877 14.38 -48.92 -17.13
C PHE A 877 14.01 -50.21 -17.87
N ALA A 878 12.80 -50.29 -18.40
CA ALA A 878 12.35 -51.47 -19.15
C ALA A 878 13.11 -51.65 -20.48
N LEU A 879 13.38 -50.55 -21.19
CA LEU A 879 14.06 -50.57 -22.48
C LEU A 879 15.58 -50.42 -22.39
N GLY A 880 16.14 -50.17 -21.20
CA GLY A 880 17.55 -49.81 -21.02
C GLY A 880 18.51 -50.82 -21.63
N THR A 881 18.33 -52.12 -21.35
CA THR A 881 19.17 -53.18 -21.93
C THR A 881 19.07 -53.23 -23.45
N ALA A 882 17.85 -53.13 -24.00
CA ALA A 882 17.64 -53.13 -25.45
C ALA A 882 18.27 -51.89 -26.10
N LEU A 883 18.12 -50.73 -25.48
CA LEU A 883 18.68 -49.46 -25.92
C LEU A 883 20.21 -49.52 -25.97
N LEU A 884 20.85 -50.01 -24.92
CA LEU A 884 22.31 -50.18 -24.87
C LEU A 884 22.80 -51.15 -25.95
N ARG A 885 22.13 -52.29 -26.15
CA ARG A 885 22.47 -53.24 -27.23
C ARG A 885 22.36 -52.63 -28.62
N VAL A 886 21.26 -51.94 -28.91
CA VAL A 886 21.02 -51.28 -30.21
C VAL A 886 22.10 -50.23 -30.49
N LEU A 887 22.50 -49.49 -29.46
CA LEU A 887 23.53 -48.47 -29.56
C LEU A 887 24.96 -49.04 -29.48
N HIS A 888 25.13 -50.36 -29.39
CA HIS A 888 26.43 -51.04 -29.23
C HIS A 888 27.22 -50.56 -27.99
N ILE A 889 26.51 -50.22 -26.92
CA ILE A 889 27.06 -49.79 -25.63
C ILE A 889 27.05 -50.99 -24.66
N SER A 890 28.10 -51.10 -23.83
CA SER A 890 28.19 -52.16 -22.81
C SER A 890 27.05 -52.11 -21.79
N GLU A 891 26.47 -53.26 -21.48
CA GLU A 891 25.44 -53.42 -20.44
C GLU A 891 25.96 -53.10 -19.02
N LEU A 892 27.28 -53.01 -18.85
CA LEU A 892 27.91 -52.61 -17.58
C LEU A 892 27.52 -51.19 -17.14
N TYR A 893 27.09 -50.33 -18.07
CA TYR A 893 26.63 -48.96 -17.76
C TYR A 893 25.16 -48.88 -17.34
N LEU A 894 24.43 -50.01 -17.35
CA LEU A 894 23.01 -50.04 -17.04
C LEU A 894 22.66 -49.49 -15.64
N PRO A 895 23.38 -49.82 -14.55
CA PRO A 895 23.08 -49.25 -13.24
C PRO A 895 23.25 -47.73 -13.20
N LEU A 896 24.28 -47.21 -13.86
CA LEU A 896 24.55 -45.79 -13.95
C LEU A 896 23.46 -45.05 -14.72
N LEU A 897 23.03 -45.62 -15.87
CA LEU A 897 21.89 -45.11 -16.63
C LEU A 897 20.63 -44.99 -15.78
N TYR A 898 20.35 -45.97 -14.91
CA TYR A 898 19.19 -45.93 -14.04
C TYR A 898 19.27 -44.81 -12.98
N VAL A 899 20.43 -44.66 -12.35
CA VAL A 899 20.67 -43.60 -11.36
C VAL A 899 20.59 -42.22 -12.00
N ASP A 900 21.21 -42.03 -13.15
CA ASP A 900 21.19 -40.75 -13.88
C ASP A 900 19.78 -40.42 -14.39
N THR A 901 19.00 -41.43 -14.81
CA THR A 901 17.59 -41.24 -15.22
C THR A 901 16.73 -40.77 -14.04
N LEU A 902 16.96 -41.33 -12.85
CA LEU A 902 16.29 -40.87 -11.64
C LEU A 902 16.70 -39.45 -11.27
N ALA A 903 18.00 -39.13 -11.36
CA ALA A 903 18.51 -37.79 -11.09
C ALA A 903 17.94 -36.76 -12.06
N ALA A 904 17.96 -37.06 -13.37
CA ALA A 904 17.35 -36.25 -14.42
C ALA A 904 15.86 -36.00 -14.15
N SER A 905 15.12 -37.01 -13.68
CA SER A 905 13.70 -36.87 -13.30
C SER A 905 13.51 -35.91 -12.12
N LEU A 906 14.35 -36.01 -11.08
CA LEU A 906 14.32 -35.12 -9.91
C LEU A 906 14.67 -33.67 -10.28
N GLN A 907 15.58 -33.47 -11.24
CA GLN A 907 15.93 -32.13 -11.74
C GLN A 907 14.74 -31.39 -12.35
N VAL A 908 13.85 -32.10 -13.06
CA VAL A 908 12.63 -31.50 -13.63
C VAL A 908 11.67 -31.04 -12.53
N VAL A 909 11.51 -31.86 -11.49
CA VAL A 909 10.71 -31.49 -10.31
C VAL A 909 11.31 -30.26 -9.62
N PHE A 910 12.65 -30.25 -9.45
CA PHE A 910 13.35 -29.12 -8.86
C PHE A 910 13.13 -27.83 -9.66
N LEU A 911 13.29 -27.86 -10.99
CA LEU A 911 13.00 -26.74 -11.86
C LEU A 911 11.53 -26.27 -11.74
N GLY A 912 10.60 -27.21 -11.63
CA GLY A 912 9.18 -26.97 -11.36
C GLY A 912 8.95 -26.10 -10.12
N VAL A 913 9.55 -26.51 -9.00
CA VAL A 913 9.42 -25.81 -7.71
C VAL A 913 10.13 -24.45 -7.73
N LEU A 914 11.31 -24.35 -8.34
CA LEU A 914 12.00 -23.06 -8.49
C LEU A 914 11.16 -22.05 -9.29
N ASN A 915 10.47 -22.51 -10.35
CA ASN A 915 9.58 -21.65 -11.12
C ASN A 915 8.45 -21.08 -10.27
N ILE A 916 7.81 -21.91 -9.46
CA ILE A 916 6.76 -21.46 -8.53
C ILE A 916 7.32 -20.42 -7.55
N PHE A 917 8.52 -20.61 -7.02
CA PHE A 917 9.16 -19.59 -6.17
C PHE A 917 9.45 -18.27 -6.91
N PHE A 918 9.78 -18.30 -8.20
CA PHE A 918 9.92 -17.07 -8.99
C PHE A 918 8.59 -16.34 -9.16
N TYR A 919 7.48 -17.07 -9.36
CA TYR A 919 6.14 -16.47 -9.37
C TYR A 919 5.71 -15.92 -8.01
N LEU A 920 6.21 -16.47 -6.90
CA LEU A 920 5.97 -15.92 -5.55
C LEU A 920 7.01 -14.86 -5.13
N ASP A 921 7.88 -14.44 -6.06
CA ASP A 921 9.01 -13.52 -5.86
C ASP A 921 9.98 -13.91 -4.70
N ARG A 922 10.12 -15.22 -4.42
CA ARG A 922 10.94 -15.74 -3.30
C ARG A 922 12.41 -15.97 -3.70
N ARG A 923 13.06 -14.93 -4.23
CA ARG A 923 14.43 -15.01 -4.80
C ARG A 923 15.49 -15.49 -3.80
N THR A 924 15.43 -15.06 -2.54
CA THR A 924 16.39 -15.48 -1.51
C THR A 924 16.33 -16.98 -1.23
N VAL A 925 15.12 -17.56 -1.27
CA VAL A 925 14.92 -19.01 -1.09
C VAL A 925 15.51 -19.76 -2.29
N VAL A 926 15.24 -19.30 -3.51
CA VAL A 926 15.80 -19.89 -4.74
C VAL A 926 17.34 -19.84 -4.75
N LEU A 927 17.93 -18.72 -4.32
CA LEU A 927 19.38 -18.57 -4.19
C LEU A 927 19.97 -19.56 -3.19
N ALA A 928 19.34 -19.72 -2.01
CA ALA A 928 19.77 -20.69 -1.02
C ALA A 928 19.67 -22.14 -1.54
N LEU A 929 18.58 -22.50 -2.22
CA LEU A 929 18.37 -23.84 -2.76
C LEU A 929 19.37 -24.19 -3.89
N THR A 930 19.62 -23.26 -4.81
CA THR A 930 20.59 -23.45 -5.90
C THR A 930 22.03 -23.47 -5.40
N GLY A 931 22.37 -22.63 -4.41
CA GLY A 931 23.67 -22.70 -3.73
C GLY A 931 23.87 -24.03 -2.98
N ALA A 932 22.84 -24.49 -2.25
CA ALA A 932 22.85 -25.79 -1.59
C ALA A 932 23.02 -26.95 -2.60
N PHE A 933 22.37 -26.87 -3.76
CA PHE A 933 22.54 -27.85 -4.83
C PHE A 933 23.98 -27.95 -5.33
N VAL A 934 24.66 -26.82 -5.58
CA VAL A 934 26.08 -26.81 -5.98
C VAL A 934 26.96 -27.46 -4.91
N VAL A 935 26.79 -27.07 -3.65
CA VAL A 935 27.60 -27.58 -2.53
C VAL A 935 27.36 -29.07 -2.33
N LEU A 936 26.09 -29.51 -2.29
CA LEU A 936 25.74 -30.91 -2.11
C LEU A 936 26.21 -31.76 -3.29
N ASN A 937 26.04 -31.30 -4.53
CA ASN A 937 26.52 -32.03 -5.71
C ASN A 937 28.05 -32.18 -5.66
N GLY A 938 28.78 -31.11 -5.36
CA GLY A 938 30.25 -31.17 -5.25
C GLY A 938 30.73 -32.13 -4.15
N VAL A 939 30.16 -32.04 -2.95
CA VAL A 939 30.58 -32.88 -1.82
C VAL A 939 30.19 -34.34 -2.04
N LEU A 940 28.93 -34.60 -2.41
CA LEU A 940 28.43 -35.98 -2.55
C LEU A 940 29.03 -36.68 -3.76
N THR A 941 29.20 -35.98 -4.89
CA THR A 941 29.88 -36.55 -6.07
C THR A 941 31.33 -36.89 -5.74
N TRP A 942 32.04 -36.03 -5.00
CA TRP A 942 33.40 -36.31 -4.54
C TRP A 942 33.45 -37.59 -3.68
N ILE A 943 32.54 -37.73 -2.71
CA ILE A 943 32.43 -38.95 -1.88
C ILE A 943 32.18 -40.18 -2.75
N THR A 944 31.21 -40.12 -3.66
CA THR A 944 30.87 -41.28 -4.51
C THR A 944 31.98 -41.67 -5.47
N LEU A 945 32.81 -40.72 -5.92
CA LEU A 945 34.01 -41.03 -6.71
C LEU A 945 35.02 -41.84 -5.91
N GLN A 946 35.19 -41.57 -4.61
CA GLN A 946 36.09 -42.33 -3.73
C GLN A 946 35.56 -43.72 -3.40
N LEU A 947 34.23 -43.90 -3.34
CA LEU A 947 33.60 -45.19 -3.06
C LEU A 947 33.65 -46.17 -4.26
N GLY A 948 34.02 -45.68 -5.45
CA GLY A 948 34.27 -46.49 -6.64
C GLY A 948 33.04 -46.71 -7.54
N PRO A 949 33.19 -47.53 -8.60
CA PRO A 949 32.24 -47.57 -9.72
C PRO A 949 30.79 -47.92 -9.39
N ALA A 950 30.55 -48.69 -8.33
CA ALA A 950 29.19 -49.04 -7.89
C ALA A 950 28.38 -47.82 -7.40
N TRP A 951 29.05 -46.73 -7.03
CA TRP A 951 28.45 -45.52 -6.47
C TRP A 951 28.41 -44.34 -7.45
N TYR A 952 28.88 -44.51 -8.69
CA TYR A 952 28.86 -43.44 -9.68
C TYR A 952 27.43 -42.96 -9.97
N GLY A 953 27.26 -41.65 -10.17
CA GLY A 953 25.95 -41.00 -10.37
C GLY A 953 25.14 -40.73 -9.09
N TYR A 954 25.35 -41.49 -8.00
CA TYR A 954 24.56 -41.32 -6.77
C TYR A 954 24.75 -39.96 -6.10
N GLY A 955 25.94 -39.35 -6.22
CA GLY A 955 26.20 -38.03 -5.64
C GLY A 955 25.28 -36.95 -6.21
N PHE A 956 25.12 -36.95 -7.54
CA PHE A 956 24.19 -36.08 -8.25
C PHE A 956 22.73 -36.40 -7.88
N ALA A 957 22.33 -37.67 -7.91
CA ALA A 957 20.96 -38.10 -7.59
C ALA A 957 20.52 -37.71 -6.16
N VAL A 958 21.37 -37.98 -5.16
CA VAL A 958 21.08 -37.67 -3.75
C VAL A 958 21.07 -36.16 -3.51
N SER A 959 21.96 -35.40 -4.16
CA SER A 959 21.95 -33.94 -4.06
C SER A 959 20.62 -33.34 -4.51
N LEU A 960 20.08 -33.81 -5.65
CA LEU A 960 18.78 -33.37 -6.16
C LEU A 960 17.63 -33.82 -5.25
N LEU A 961 17.66 -35.05 -4.73
CA LEU A 961 16.64 -35.54 -3.81
C LEU A 961 16.53 -34.66 -2.55
N LEU A 962 17.66 -34.33 -1.93
CA LEU A 962 17.71 -33.48 -0.73
C LEU A 962 17.16 -32.08 -1.00
N VAL A 963 17.58 -31.45 -2.11
CA VAL A 963 17.13 -30.10 -2.45
C VAL A 963 15.66 -30.08 -2.87
N VAL A 964 15.16 -31.11 -3.58
CA VAL A 964 13.73 -31.25 -3.91
C VAL A 964 12.89 -31.36 -2.63
N MET A 965 13.26 -32.25 -1.70
CA MET A 965 12.54 -32.38 -0.42
C MET A 965 12.53 -31.09 0.38
N ALA A 966 13.68 -30.41 0.48
CA ALA A 966 13.76 -29.11 1.14
C ALA A 966 12.88 -28.06 0.44
N SER A 967 12.90 -28.01 -0.89
CA SER A 967 12.13 -27.04 -1.68
C SER A 967 10.61 -27.24 -1.51
N LEU A 968 10.13 -28.48 -1.48
CA LEU A 968 8.71 -28.80 -1.26
C LEU A 968 8.26 -28.43 0.15
N ALA A 969 9.07 -28.74 1.17
CA ALA A 969 8.76 -28.38 2.56
C ALA A 969 8.72 -26.86 2.79
N ILE A 970 9.60 -26.10 2.12
CA ILE A 970 9.58 -24.63 2.18
C ILE A 970 8.37 -24.08 1.42
N LEU A 971 8.04 -24.65 0.27
CA LEU A 971 6.89 -24.21 -0.55
C LEU A 971 5.58 -24.36 0.21
N ASP A 972 5.35 -25.50 0.87
CA ASP A 972 4.14 -25.76 1.65
C ASP A 972 3.92 -24.71 2.74
N ARG A 973 4.95 -24.46 3.56
CA ARG A 973 4.93 -23.42 4.60
C ARG A 973 4.68 -22.00 4.05
N LYS A 974 5.13 -21.72 2.82
CA LYS A 974 4.96 -20.41 2.18
C LYS A 974 3.54 -20.23 1.64
N LEU A 975 2.97 -21.28 1.08
CA LEU A 975 1.59 -21.25 0.58
C LEU A 975 0.58 -21.09 1.72
N ASP A 976 0.81 -21.74 2.86
CA ASP A 976 -0.05 -21.63 4.04
C ASP A 976 -0.11 -20.21 4.62
N ARG A 977 0.98 -19.43 4.48
CA ARG A 977 1.10 -18.07 5.04
C ARG A 977 0.83 -16.97 4.01
N LEU A 978 0.30 -17.32 2.83
CA LEU A 978 0.28 -16.39 1.70
C LEU A 978 -0.60 -15.16 1.96
N GLU A 979 -1.78 -15.27 2.60
CA GLU A 979 -2.61 -14.07 2.86
C GLU A 979 -1.93 -13.14 3.86
N TYR A 980 -1.41 -13.70 4.96
CA TYR A 980 -0.65 -12.93 5.95
C TYR A 980 0.53 -12.21 5.30
N GLU A 981 1.34 -12.90 4.50
CA GLU A 981 2.47 -12.29 3.80
C GLU A 981 2.02 -11.23 2.77
N THR A 982 0.82 -11.37 2.18
CA THR A 982 0.27 -10.44 1.18
C THR A 982 -0.29 -9.18 1.82
N PHE A 983 -1.02 -9.28 2.92
CA PHE A 983 -1.68 -8.14 3.56
C PHE A 983 -0.79 -7.43 4.60
N MET A 984 0.02 -8.18 5.34
CA MET A 984 0.80 -7.63 6.46
C MET A 984 2.21 -7.20 6.04
N LEU A 985 2.85 -7.91 5.10
CA LEU A 985 4.30 -7.73 4.83
C LEU A 985 4.64 -7.07 3.47
N GLN A 986 3.63 -6.70 2.67
CA GLN A 986 3.79 -5.93 1.42
C GLN A 986 3.50 -4.45 1.68
#